data_AF-A0A150Q5Y8-F1
#
_entry.id   AF-A0A150Q5Y8-F1
#
_cell.length_a   1.000
_cell.length_b   1.000
_cell.length_c   1.000
_cell.angle_alpha   90.00
_cell.angle_beta   90.00
_cell.angle_gamma   90.00
#
_symmetry.space_group_name_H-M   'P 1'
#
loop_
_entity.id
_entity.type
_entity.pdbx_description
1 polymer ?
#
loop_
_entity_poly.entity_id
_entity_poly.type
_entity_poly.pdbx_seq_one_letter_code
_entity_poly.pdbx_strand_id
1 'polypeptide(L)'
;MLFFWILLAACAPSATTPPAVEPAKTVELPPPPAPAAPAAVAAPEPDPGTAVPVTRADPWWGDPLAPVTVVVWGDYECPFTSRYMATLEQLKRAYGPERLRIVWKHNPLPFHKNARPAHLAAETVFQLGGAEAFWRFHGLAFANQRALTPESLEAWAAEAGVDRAAFRASFARQQHEPKIDEDLQAGKAVGVTGTPASLINGVLVSGAHPIDKFQGVIDEQLRAAEDLQRSGVPRERLYAALSAQNRARAPAPVRSPAQAEDDPTVWKVPVDGSPTRGDPGAPVTLVIFSDLECPFCRKVAPTIDALEKKYGQQLRLVFKHNPLPFHRRAEPAAELALEARAQKGDAAFWQAYELLRQGTLEEADLAAHAKTLGLDVARAQKAIAARRHAARIERDQLLAETLNAQGTPHFFINGRRLLGAQPEAKFEALIDEQLARAAKLVAAGTPPAKVYDALQKDAKAGAPLERVLAPAPTRDNPGKGAKPGAKVTIQMFADFQCPFCKRVQPTLDEIIAAYPGKVRVVFRHLPLPFHKQAPLAAEASIEAFRQKGDAGFWAMAQRLWEDPSETGLSREAIERHAAAVGLDAAKLRAALDSGAHRAAVEADRKLAASLHITGTPSFAINDYFLSGAQATARFKRLVNKALGPPDPPTMESLHGAKPPAAPAQPAAAPQPAAAQPSANPGLLGARHLLVMYVGSRRAPPHVTRSRDEARALAEQALKAAQQGARFEDLVARYSDEPGATARGGDLGKFPKGAMVREFEQALESVAVGALSGVVETPFGFHVILRTQ
;
A
#
# COMPACT_ATOMS: atom_id res chain seq x y z
N MET A 1 0.09 -62.11 66.70
CA MET A 1 0.96 -61.80 67.84
C MET A 1 0.54 -60.43 68.36
N LEU A 2 0.16 -60.42 69.66
CA LEU A 2 -0.16 -59.34 70.63
C LEU A 2 -0.38 -57.89 70.14
N PHE A 3 -1.55 -57.26 70.33
CA PHE A 3 -2.17 -56.68 71.57
C PHE A 3 -1.39 -55.46 72.13
N PHE A 4 -1.93 -54.28 72.50
CA PHE A 4 -3.30 -53.72 72.62
C PHE A 4 -3.23 -52.28 73.20
N TRP A 5 -4.39 -51.59 73.25
CA TRP A 5 -4.79 -50.38 74.05
C TRP A 5 -4.64 -48.98 73.42
N ILE A 6 -5.59 -48.02 73.50
CA ILE A 6 -7.07 -47.92 73.55
C ILE A 6 -7.41 -46.40 73.50
N LEU A 7 -8.64 -46.11 73.04
CA LEU A 7 -9.45 -44.86 72.99
C LEU A 7 -9.23 -43.79 74.10
N LEU A 8 -9.63 -42.50 74.02
CA LEU A 8 -10.95 -41.91 73.69
C LEU A 8 -10.88 -40.35 73.69
N ALA A 9 -11.94 -39.72 73.16
CA ALA A 9 -12.21 -38.29 72.95
C ALA A 9 -12.36 -37.38 74.21
N ALA A 10 -12.26 -36.05 74.04
CA ALA A 10 -13.34 -35.04 74.32
C ALA A 10 -12.86 -33.59 74.64
N CYS A 11 -13.69 -32.63 74.19
CA CYS A 11 -14.03 -31.30 74.74
C CYS A 11 -13.04 -30.10 74.83
N ALA A 12 -13.51 -28.96 74.31
CA ALA A 12 -13.15 -27.58 74.68
C ALA A 12 -13.99 -27.11 75.90
N PRO A 13 -14.00 -25.83 76.40
CA PRO A 13 -13.05 -24.69 76.35
C PRO A 13 -12.80 -24.03 77.76
N SER A 14 -12.08 -22.89 77.75
CA SER A 14 -12.21 -21.70 78.63
C SER A 14 -11.32 -21.47 79.87
N ALA A 15 -10.51 -20.41 79.72
CA ALA A 15 -10.38 -19.21 80.58
C ALA A 15 -9.70 -19.25 81.96
N THR A 16 -8.63 -18.45 82.07
CA THR A 16 -8.37 -17.56 83.23
C THR A 16 -7.62 -16.29 82.78
N THR A 17 -8.19 -15.12 83.10
CA THR A 17 -7.55 -13.77 83.06
C THR A 17 -6.99 -13.43 84.44
N PRO A 18 -5.93 -12.57 84.51
CA PRO A 18 -6.11 -11.23 85.11
C PRO A 18 -5.15 -10.17 84.51
N PRO A 19 -5.09 -8.91 85.02
CA PRO A 19 -6.15 -7.95 85.31
C PRO A 19 -6.00 -6.64 84.49
N ALA A 20 -6.98 -5.74 84.61
CA ALA A 20 -7.07 -4.46 83.91
C ALA A 20 -6.25 -3.32 84.57
N VAL A 21 -5.72 -2.42 83.73
CA VAL A 21 -5.21 -1.08 84.08
C VAL A 21 -5.81 -0.08 83.08
N GLU A 22 -6.32 1.06 83.59
CA GLU A 22 -6.95 2.16 82.85
C GLU A 22 -6.00 2.93 81.92
N PRO A 23 -6.53 3.68 80.92
CA PRO A 23 -5.77 4.12 79.76
C PRO A 23 -5.03 5.44 79.98
N ALA A 24 -3.73 5.45 79.71
CA ALA A 24 -3.00 6.68 79.43
C ALA A 24 -3.31 7.12 77.99
N LYS A 25 -3.67 8.40 77.81
CA LYS A 25 -3.87 9.03 76.50
C LYS A 25 -2.61 8.86 75.63
N THR A 26 -2.69 8.01 74.61
CA THR A 26 -1.71 7.95 73.54
C THR A 26 -1.87 9.16 72.63
N VAL A 27 -0.96 10.11 72.75
CA VAL A 27 -0.62 11.02 71.65
C VAL A 27 0.07 10.15 70.60
N GLU A 28 -0.60 9.98 69.46
CA GLU A 28 -0.05 9.28 68.30
C GLU A 28 1.10 10.12 67.74
N LEU A 29 2.33 9.64 67.91
CA LEU A 29 3.49 10.19 67.21
C LEU A 29 3.33 9.82 65.72
N PRO A 30 3.53 10.76 64.79
CA PRO A 30 3.44 10.45 63.37
C PRO A 30 4.46 9.35 63.02
N PRO A 31 4.10 8.42 62.11
CA PRO A 31 5.01 7.37 61.68
C PRO A 31 6.31 7.99 61.16
N PRO A 32 7.47 7.30 61.31
CA PRO A 32 8.70 7.75 60.67
C PRO A 32 8.41 7.96 59.18
N PRO A 33 8.92 9.03 58.56
CA PRO A 33 8.69 9.25 57.14
C PRO A 33 9.07 7.96 56.43
N ALA A 34 8.13 7.43 55.65
CA ALA A 34 8.41 6.31 54.77
C ALA A 34 9.74 6.61 54.08
N PRO A 35 10.66 5.63 53.96
CA PRO A 35 11.88 5.85 53.19
C PRO A 35 11.43 6.47 51.89
N ALA A 36 11.92 7.69 51.59
CA ALA A 36 11.49 8.42 50.42
C ALA A 36 11.51 7.41 49.28
N ALA A 37 10.32 7.10 48.72
CA ALA A 37 10.24 6.26 47.54
C ALA A 37 11.34 6.78 46.63
N PRO A 38 12.30 5.93 46.20
CA PRO A 38 13.46 6.40 45.45
C PRO A 38 12.88 7.33 44.40
N ALA A 39 13.23 8.62 44.51
CA ALA A 39 12.55 9.68 43.77
C ALA A 39 12.39 9.13 42.37
N ALA A 40 11.14 8.84 41.96
CA ALA A 40 10.90 8.11 40.73
C ALA A 40 11.66 8.90 39.69
N VAL A 41 12.78 8.35 39.20
CA VAL A 41 13.64 9.06 38.27
C VAL A 41 12.68 9.39 37.16
N ALA A 42 12.33 10.67 37.03
CA ALA A 42 11.29 11.07 36.11
C ALA A 42 11.77 10.55 34.76
N ALA A 43 11.09 9.54 34.22
CA ALA A 43 11.48 8.93 32.97
C ALA A 43 11.71 10.06 31.95
N PRO A 44 12.86 10.15 31.28
CA PRO A 44 13.16 11.24 30.36
C PRO A 44 11.97 11.48 29.42
N GLU A 45 11.63 12.75 29.14
CA GLU A 45 10.55 13.05 28.19
C GLU A 45 10.87 12.39 26.85
N PRO A 46 10.02 11.48 26.34
CA PRO A 46 10.37 10.79 25.11
C PRO A 46 10.44 11.80 23.95
N ASP A 47 11.58 11.75 23.28
CA ASP A 47 12.10 12.49 22.13
C ASP A 47 11.27 13.65 21.50
N PRO A 48 11.37 14.87 22.06
CA PRO A 48 10.90 16.10 21.40
C PRO A 48 11.69 16.48 20.13
N GLY A 49 12.82 15.80 19.85
CA GLY A 49 13.69 16.04 18.70
C GLY A 49 13.37 15.20 17.46
N THR A 50 12.34 14.37 17.50
CA THR A 50 11.84 13.65 16.32
C THR A 50 10.84 14.50 15.58
N ALA A 51 10.71 14.30 14.28
CA ALA A 51 9.69 15.01 13.53
C ALA A 51 8.27 14.46 13.72
N VAL A 52 8.11 13.40 14.52
CA VAL A 52 6.84 13.09 15.21
C VAL A 52 7.19 12.84 16.67
N PRO A 53 7.20 13.89 17.49
CA PRO A 53 7.41 13.77 18.92
C PRO A 53 6.42 12.81 19.56
N VAL A 54 6.92 11.97 20.44
CA VAL A 54 6.13 11.09 21.30
C VAL A 54 6.44 11.47 22.72
N THR A 55 5.56 12.24 23.37
CA THR A 55 5.83 12.78 24.71
C THR A 55 4.87 12.18 25.75
N ARG A 56 4.99 12.61 27.00
CA ARG A 56 4.03 12.24 28.06
C ARG A 56 2.64 12.84 27.84
N ALA A 57 2.51 13.81 26.94
CA ALA A 57 1.24 14.38 26.54
C ALA A 57 0.51 13.52 25.49
N ASP A 58 1.10 12.42 25.02
CA ASP A 58 0.45 11.49 24.11
C ASP A 58 -0.10 10.29 24.87
N PRO A 59 -1.31 9.78 24.58
CA PRO A 59 -1.78 8.53 25.14
C PRO A 59 -0.96 7.34 24.62
N TRP A 60 -0.46 6.48 25.51
CA TRP A 60 0.32 5.29 25.13
C TRP A 60 -0.15 4.00 25.82
N TRP A 61 0.08 2.86 25.17
CA TRP A 61 -0.03 1.53 25.76
C TRP A 61 1.35 0.87 25.73
N GLY A 62 1.67 0.08 26.75
CA GLY A 62 2.96 -0.62 26.88
C GLY A 62 4.01 0.15 27.67
N ASP A 63 5.21 -0.41 27.77
CA ASP A 63 6.36 0.22 28.40
C ASP A 63 6.72 1.52 27.64
N PRO A 64 6.78 2.69 28.31
CA PRO A 64 7.22 3.95 27.70
C PRO A 64 8.58 3.86 27.00
N LEU A 65 9.43 2.91 27.40
CA LEU A 65 10.77 2.67 26.86
C LEU A 65 10.85 1.37 26.05
N ALA A 66 9.71 0.88 25.54
CA ALA A 66 9.70 -0.27 24.64
C ALA A 66 10.53 0.05 23.38
N PRO A 67 11.35 -0.90 22.89
CA PRO A 67 12.24 -0.70 21.74
C PRO A 67 11.51 -0.35 20.44
N VAL A 68 10.24 -0.76 20.28
CA VAL A 68 9.41 -0.37 19.14
C VAL A 68 8.23 0.48 19.57
N THR A 69 8.10 1.64 18.94
CA THR A 69 6.96 2.54 19.07
C THR A 69 6.15 2.55 17.78
N VAL A 70 4.86 2.25 17.88
CA VAL A 70 3.86 2.42 16.81
C VAL A 70 3.04 3.66 17.13
N VAL A 71 3.29 4.75 16.42
CA VAL A 71 2.48 5.98 16.50
C VAL A 71 1.32 5.83 15.53
N VAL A 72 0.08 5.93 16.02
CA VAL A 72 -1.15 5.72 15.24
C VAL A 72 -1.92 7.02 15.13
N TRP A 73 -2.17 7.48 13.91
CA TRP A 73 -3.19 8.48 13.63
C TRP A 73 -4.49 7.78 13.28
N GLY A 74 -5.51 8.02 14.09
CA GLY A 74 -6.82 7.43 13.88
C GLY A 74 -7.94 8.45 14.01
N ASP A 75 -9.11 8.01 13.58
CA ASP A 75 -10.37 8.76 13.61
C ASP A 75 -11.44 7.88 14.26
N TYR A 76 -12.11 8.39 15.30
CA TYR A 76 -13.13 7.65 16.04
C TYR A 76 -14.40 7.32 15.23
N GLU A 77 -14.74 8.02 14.16
CA GLU A 77 -15.86 7.69 13.25
C GLU A 77 -15.41 6.87 12.02
N CYS A 78 -14.11 6.74 11.76
CA CYS A 78 -13.62 6.04 10.59
C CYS A 78 -13.80 4.51 10.72
N PRO A 79 -14.51 3.85 9.79
CA PRO A 79 -14.70 2.39 9.84
C PRO A 79 -13.40 1.62 9.59
N PHE A 80 -12.43 2.19 8.87
CA PHE A 80 -11.13 1.57 8.69
C PHE A 80 -10.29 1.59 9.96
N THR A 81 -10.37 2.68 10.73
CA THR A 81 -9.71 2.78 12.04
C THR A 81 -10.30 1.75 13.00
N SER A 82 -11.63 1.58 13.02
CA SER A 82 -12.30 0.52 13.79
C SER A 82 -11.80 -0.88 13.41
N ARG A 83 -11.73 -1.21 12.11
CA ARG A 83 -11.16 -2.49 11.66
C ARG A 83 -9.71 -2.68 12.12
N TYR A 84 -8.92 -1.61 12.13
CA TYR A 84 -7.53 -1.65 12.54
C TYR A 84 -7.34 -1.88 14.04
N MET A 85 -8.30 -1.52 14.89
CA MET A 85 -8.20 -1.79 16.33
C MET A 85 -8.04 -3.29 16.63
N ALA A 86 -8.69 -4.16 15.85
CA ALA A 86 -8.48 -5.61 15.97
C ALA A 86 -7.03 -6.03 15.66
N THR A 87 -6.37 -5.35 14.72
CA THR A 87 -4.95 -5.58 14.40
C THR A 87 -4.05 -5.10 15.53
N LEU A 88 -4.32 -3.92 16.11
CA LEU A 88 -3.57 -3.43 17.28
C LEU A 88 -3.68 -4.41 18.45
N GLU A 89 -4.85 -4.94 18.73
CA GLU A 89 -5.04 -5.94 19.79
C GLU A 89 -4.28 -7.25 19.51
N GLN A 90 -4.20 -7.68 18.25
CA GLN A 90 -3.36 -8.82 17.89
C GLN A 90 -1.86 -8.51 18.07
N LEU A 91 -1.40 -7.31 17.74
CA LEU A 91 -0.01 -6.87 17.96
C LEU A 91 0.33 -6.79 19.45
N LYS A 92 -0.56 -6.23 20.28
CA LYS A 92 -0.41 -6.21 21.74
C LYS A 92 -0.18 -7.61 22.30
N ARG A 93 -0.99 -8.59 21.85
CA ARG A 93 -0.85 -10.00 22.25
C ARG A 93 0.43 -10.65 21.73
N ALA A 94 0.83 -10.35 20.50
CA ALA A 94 1.99 -10.97 19.86
C ALA A 94 3.33 -10.48 20.47
N TYR A 95 3.41 -9.21 20.85
CA TYR A 95 4.68 -8.59 21.27
C TYR A 95 4.77 -8.28 22.76
N GLY A 96 3.64 -8.06 23.44
CA GLY A 96 3.62 -7.68 24.84
C GLY A 96 4.10 -6.25 25.10
N PRO A 97 3.86 -5.72 26.32
CA PRO A 97 4.13 -4.32 26.65
C PRO A 97 5.62 -3.98 26.72
N GLU A 98 6.50 -4.95 26.97
CA GLU A 98 7.95 -4.72 27.09
C GLU A 98 8.63 -4.48 25.74
N ARG A 99 8.09 -5.06 24.66
CA ARG A 99 8.67 -4.96 23.31
C ARG A 99 7.96 -3.93 22.43
N LEU A 100 6.68 -3.67 22.71
CA LEU A 100 5.85 -2.81 21.89
C LEU A 100 5.17 -1.72 22.71
N ARG A 101 5.38 -0.48 22.31
CA ARG A 101 4.60 0.69 22.74
C ARG A 101 3.72 1.16 21.60
N ILE A 102 2.44 1.39 21.87
CA ILE A 102 1.50 1.98 20.91
C ILE A 102 1.14 3.37 21.41
N VAL A 103 1.27 4.38 20.56
CA VAL A 103 0.99 5.78 20.88
C VAL A 103 -0.15 6.25 19.98
N TRP A 104 -1.13 6.92 20.56
CA TRP A 104 -2.24 7.49 19.81
C TRP A 104 -1.99 8.96 19.48
N LYS A 105 -2.30 9.35 18.24
CA LYS A 105 -2.33 10.72 17.75
C LYS A 105 -3.71 11.00 17.15
N HIS A 106 -4.26 12.18 17.42
CA HIS A 106 -5.59 12.56 16.94
C HIS A 106 -5.58 12.90 15.44
N ASN A 107 -6.53 12.37 14.67
CA ASN A 107 -6.73 12.75 13.27
C ASN A 107 -8.22 12.73 12.88
N PRO A 108 -9.06 13.61 13.48
CA PRO A 108 -10.46 13.73 13.09
C PRO A 108 -10.57 14.22 11.64
N LEU A 109 -11.16 13.39 10.77
CA LEU A 109 -11.37 13.73 9.37
C LEU A 109 -12.49 14.77 9.25
N PRO A 110 -12.33 15.79 8.40
CA PRO A 110 -13.24 16.96 8.38
C PRO A 110 -14.67 16.63 7.91
N PHE A 111 -14.90 15.46 7.34
CA PHE A 111 -16.22 14.98 6.91
C PHE A 111 -16.91 14.07 7.95
N HIS A 112 -16.25 13.77 9.07
CA HIS A 112 -16.78 13.05 10.21
C HIS A 112 -17.20 14.05 11.30
N LYS A 113 -18.52 14.27 11.42
CA LYS A 113 -19.10 15.35 12.22
C LYS A 113 -18.92 15.19 13.73
N ASN A 114 -18.87 13.94 14.22
CA ASN A 114 -18.71 13.59 15.62
C ASN A 114 -17.26 13.21 15.98
N ALA A 115 -16.37 13.04 15.00
CA ALA A 115 -14.99 12.67 15.25
C ALA A 115 -14.29 13.71 16.14
N ARG A 116 -14.31 15.00 15.78
CA ARG A 116 -13.57 16.02 16.56
C ARG A 116 -14.04 16.12 18.02
N PRO A 117 -15.35 16.15 18.33
CA PRO A 117 -15.83 16.03 19.71
C PRO A 117 -15.39 14.75 20.43
N ALA A 118 -15.39 13.59 19.75
CA ALA A 118 -14.92 12.33 20.34
C ALA A 118 -13.41 12.35 20.62
N HIS A 119 -12.61 12.95 19.74
CA HIS A 119 -11.18 13.18 19.95
C HIS A 119 -10.92 14.12 21.13
N LEU A 120 -11.70 15.21 21.26
CA LEU A 120 -11.62 16.11 22.41
C LEU A 120 -11.98 15.39 23.71
N ALA A 121 -13.03 14.56 23.71
CA ALA A 121 -13.41 13.77 24.87
C ALA A 121 -12.32 12.77 25.28
N ALA A 122 -11.71 12.08 24.30
CA ALA A 122 -10.62 11.16 24.55
C ALA A 122 -9.41 11.86 25.19
N GLU A 123 -9.04 13.03 24.68
CA GLU A 123 -7.95 13.82 25.24
C GLU A 123 -8.29 14.36 26.64
N THR A 124 -9.53 14.83 26.87
CA THR A 124 -9.99 15.19 28.21
C THR A 124 -9.90 14.01 29.19
N VAL A 125 -10.27 12.80 28.77
CA VAL A 125 -10.15 11.59 29.60
C VAL A 125 -8.69 11.28 29.90
N PHE A 126 -7.80 11.39 28.91
CA PHE A 126 -6.37 11.18 29.11
C PHE A 126 -5.79 12.16 30.13
N GLN A 127 -6.17 13.44 30.06
CA GLN A 127 -5.65 14.48 30.94
C GLN A 127 -6.16 14.34 32.39
N LEU A 128 -7.35 13.76 32.58
CA LEU A 128 -7.94 13.57 33.91
C LEU A 128 -7.61 12.22 34.54
N GLY A 129 -7.52 11.15 33.74
CA GLY A 129 -7.39 9.77 34.22
C GLY A 129 -6.16 9.02 33.70
N GLY A 130 -5.30 9.68 32.93
CA GLY A 130 -4.08 9.10 32.37
C GLY A 130 -4.32 8.08 31.25
N ALA A 131 -3.23 7.40 30.86
CA ALA A 131 -3.22 6.44 29.75
C ALA A 131 -4.20 5.27 29.96
N GLU A 132 -4.35 4.79 31.19
CA GLU A 132 -5.25 3.68 31.50
C GLU A 132 -6.72 4.05 31.27
N ALA A 133 -7.16 5.21 31.77
CA ALA A 133 -8.50 5.72 31.52
C ALA A 133 -8.71 6.00 30.02
N PHE A 134 -7.71 6.57 29.34
CA PHE A 134 -7.76 6.79 27.90
C PHE A 134 -8.05 5.49 27.14
N TRP A 135 -7.31 4.40 27.39
CA TRP A 135 -7.50 3.16 26.63
C TRP A 135 -8.83 2.46 26.93
N ARG A 136 -9.37 2.60 28.16
CA ARG A 136 -10.73 2.15 28.47
C ARG A 136 -11.77 2.93 27.65
N PHE A 137 -11.71 4.25 27.71
CA PHE A 137 -12.59 5.12 26.93
C PHE A 137 -12.46 4.86 25.43
N HIS A 138 -11.24 4.73 24.94
CA HIS A 138 -10.92 4.46 23.54
C HIS A 138 -11.58 3.17 23.04
N GLY A 139 -11.52 2.10 23.83
CA GLY A 139 -12.21 0.85 23.53
C GLY A 139 -13.73 1.01 23.47
N LEU A 140 -14.32 1.71 24.45
CA LEU A 140 -15.77 1.98 24.49
C LEU A 140 -16.24 2.79 23.28
N ALA A 141 -15.50 3.84 22.90
CA ALA A 141 -15.82 4.68 21.75
C ALA A 141 -15.79 3.89 20.43
N PHE A 142 -14.80 3.01 20.22
CA PHE A 142 -14.74 2.18 19.01
C PHE A 142 -15.77 1.05 19.00
N ALA A 143 -16.10 0.47 20.16
CA ALA A 143 -17.17 -0.51 20.27
C ALA A 143 -18.55 0.08 19.93
N ASN A 144 -18.72 1.39 20.14
CA ASN A 144 -20.00 2.10 19.99
C ASN A 144 -19.92 3.23 18.97
N GLN A 145 -19.20 3.00 17.87
CA GLN A 145 -18.82 4.02 16.88
C GLN A 145 -19.97 4.85 16.27
N ARG A 146 -21.21 4.35 16.33
CA ARG A 146 -22.42 5.02 15.83
C ARG A 146 -23.08 5.97 16.86
N ALA A 147 -22.60 5.96 18.10
CA ALA A 147 -23.21 6.65 19.24
C ALA A 147 -22.24 7.66 19.88
N LEU A 148 -21.43 8.36 19.09
CA LEU A 148 -20.48 9.37 19.58
C LEU A 148 -21.18 10.70 19.95
N THR A 149 -22.22 10.64 20.79
CA THR A 149 -22.95 11.80 21.30
C THR A 149 -22.31 12.34 22.58
N PRO A 150 -22.47 13.64 22.93
CA PRO A 150 -21.94 14.19 24.18
C PRO A 150 -22.31 13.37 25.43
N GLU A 151 -23.54 12.86 25.50
CA GLU A 151 -24.05 12.07 26.62
C GLU A 151 -23.33 10.73 26.73
N SER A 152 -23.09 10.08 25.58
CA SER A 152 -22.38 8.80 25.51
C SER A 152 -20.90 8.98 25.82
N LEU A 153 -20.27 10.05 25.33
CA LEU A 153 -18.88 10.37 25.64
C LEU A 153 -18.68 10.63 27.15
N GLU A 154 -19.58 11.37 27.79
CA GLU A 154 -19.52 11.56 29.25
C GLU A 154 -19.74 10.24 30.01
N ALA A 155 -20.70 9.42 29.58
CA ALA A 155 -20.96 8.14 30.21
C ALA A 155 -19.74 7.21 30.14
N TRP A 156 -19.10 7.12 28.98
CA TRP A 156 -17.88 6.32 28.80
C TRP A 156 -16.66 6.92 29.50
N ALA A 157 -16.57 8.25 29.64
CA ALA A 157 -15.54 8.88 30.46
C ALA A 157 -15.65 8.45 31.93
N ALA A 158 -16.88 8.43 32.45
CA ALA A 158 -17.17 7.94 33.81
C ALA A 158 -16.84 6.45 33.96
N GLU A 159 -17.24 5.63 32.98
CA GLU A 159 -16.94 4.19 32.95
C GLU A 159 -15.43 3.92 32.85
N ALA A 160 -14.69 4.81 32.18
CA ALA A 160 -13.23 4.78 32.13
C ALA A 160 -12.54 5.19 33.44
N GLY A 161 -13.31 5.62 34.45
CA GLY A 161 -12.82 5.97 35.79
C GLY A 161 -12.55 7.46 36.02
N VAL A 162 -13.05 8.34 35.14
CA VAL A 162 -12.92 9.80 35.30
C VAL A 162 -14.14 10.38 36.01
N ASP A 163 -13.95 11.33 36.93
CA ASP A 163 -15.05 12.03 37.58
C ASP A 163 -15.91 12.80 36.55
N ARG A 164 -17.23 12.62 36.61
CA ARG A 164 -18.18 13.23 35.65
C ARG A 164 -18.16 14.75 35.69
N ALA A 165 -18.09 15.34 36.89
CA ALA A 165 -18.10 16.79 37.03
C ALA A 165 -16.80 17.40 36.49
N ALA A 166 -15.66 16.79 36.78
CA ALA A 166 -14.36 17.17 36.23
C ALA A 166 -14.31 17.04 34.70
N PHE A 167 -14.82 15.93 34.14
CA PHE A 167 -14.92 15.75 32.70
C PHE A 167 -15.77 16.84 32.06
N ARG A 168 -17.00 17.08 32.54
CA ARG A 168 -17.89 18.14 32.02
C ARG A 168 -17.23 19.50 32.04
N ALA A 169 -16.59 19.86 33.16
CA ALA A 169 -15.93 21.16 33.31
C ALA A 169 -14.76 21.33 32.34
N SER A 170 -13.95 20.30 32.14
CA SER A 170 -12.81 20.32 31.21
C SER A 170 -13.26 20.30 29.74
N PHE A 171 -14.19 19.39 29.40
CA PHE A 171 -14.72 19.22 28.05
C PHE A 171 -15.43 20.48 27.54
N ALA A 172 -16.24 21.12 28.39
CA ALA A 172 -16.94 22.37 28.04
C ALA A 172 -15.99 23.54 27.74
N ARG A 173 -14.79 23.57 28.34
CA ARG A 173 -13.78 24.60 28.08
C ARG A 173 -13.03 24.38 26.76
N GLN A 174 -13.13 23.20 26.16
CA GLN A 174 -12.43 22.83 24.93
C GLN A 174 -10.90 23.05 24.98
N GLN A 175 -10.33 23.01 26.18
CA GLN A 175 -8.95 23.42 26.44
C GLN A 175 -7.88 22.52 25.78
N HIS A 176 -8.27 21.34 25.27
CA HIS A 176 -7.35 20.39 24.64
C HIS A 176 -7.43 20.35 23.11
N GLU A 177 -8.22 21.23 22.48
CA GLU A 177 -8.25 21.40 21.02
C GLU A 177 -6.86 21.65 20.40
N PRO A 178 -5.96 22.46 21.01
CA PRO A 178 -4.61 22.67 20.45
C PRO A 178 -3.81 21.38 20.28
N LYS A 179 -3.98 20.39 21.17
CA LYS A 179 -3.29 19.09 21.07
C LYS A 179 -3.78 18.29 19.85
N ILE A 180 -5.07 18.38 19.53
CA ILE A 180 -5.65 17.75 18.34
C ILE A 180 -5.06 18.36 17.08
N ASP A 181 -4.95 19.69 17.04
CA ASP A 181 -4.39 20.41 15.89
C ASP A 181 -2.88 20.14 15.75
N GLU A 182 -2.14 20.01 16.84
CA GLU A 182 -0.73 19.61 16.85
C GLU A 182 -0.53 18.21 16.25
N ASP A 183 -1.34 17.23 16.66
CA ASP A 183 -1.26 15.86 16.14
C ASP A 183 -1.58 15.77 14.64
N LEU A 184 -2.57 16.55 14.19
CA LEU A 184 -2.90 16.70 12.78
C LEU A 184 -1.72 17.26 11.98
N GLN A 185 -1.02 18.26 12.52
CA GLN A 185 0.17 18.84 11.88
C GLN A 185 1.33 17.85 11.84
N ALA A 186 1.58 17.14 12.94
CA ALA A 186 2.60 16.10 13.00
C ALA A 186 2.36 14.98 11.98
N GLY A 187 1.11 14.55 11.80
CA GLY A 187 0.74 13.57 10.78
C GLY A 187 0.98 14.08 9.36
N LYS A 188 0.57 15.31 9.06
CA LYS A 188 0.80 15.93 7.74
C LYS A 188 2.29 16.03 7.41
N ALA A 189 3.13 16.40 8.38
CA ALA A 189 4.57 16.56 8.20
C ALA A 189 5.29 15.26 7.79
N VAL A 190 4.68 14.10 8.06
CA VAL A 190 5.24 12.77 7.74
C VAL A 190 4.44 12.01 6.68
N GLY A 191 3.54 12.69 5.96
CA GLY A 191 2.82 12.10 4.84
C GLY A 191 1.59 11.28 5.23
N VAL A 192 1.01 11.49 6.42
CA VAL A 192 -0.30 10.93 6.77
C VAL A 192 -1.37 11.65 5.96
N THR A 193 -2.07 10.93 5.09
CA THR A 193 -3.13 11.46 4.21
C THR A 193 -4.53 10.94 4.55
N GLY A 194 -4.66 10.10 5.57
CA GLY A 194 -5.92 9.49 5.99
C GLY A 194 -5.77 8.62 7.23
N THR A 195 -6.86 7.99 7.67
CA THR A 195 -6.87 7.13 8.86
C THR A 195 -7.35 5.70 8.53
N PRO A 196 -6.79 4.67 9.20
CA PRO A 196 -5.67 4.76 10.12
C PRO A 196 -4.35 4.87 9.35
N ALA A 197 -3.37 5.55 9.95
CA ALA A 197 -1.98 5.53 9.50
C ALA A 197 -1.08 5.25 10.69
N SER A 198 0.05 4.58 10.47
CA SER A 198 1.01 4.27 11.52
C SER A 198 2.43 4.62 11.13
N LEU A 199 3.19 5.18 12.07
CA LEU A 199 4.65 5.23 12.00
C LEU A 199 5.21 4.21 12.99
N ILE A 200 5.94 3.22 12.48
CA ILE A 200 6.62 2.20 13.30
C ILE A 200 8.09 2.59 13.36
N ASN A 201 8.51 3.23 14.46
CA ASN A 201 9.82 3.86 14.58
C ASN A 201 10.20 4.68 13.32
N GLY A 202 9.26 5.48 12.80
CA GLY A 202 9.46 6.31 11.60
C GLY A 202 9.18 5.64 10.24
N VAL A 203 8.88 4.33 10.19
CA VAL A 203 8.42 3.66 8.96
C VAL A 203 6.92 3.87 8.77
N LEU A 204 6.51 4.54 7.70
CA LEU A 204 5.10 4.79 7.39
C LEU A 204 4.40 3.55 6.82
N VAL A 205 3.36 3.12 7.53
CA VAL A 205 2.39 2.11 7.11
C VAL A 205 1.02 2.79 7.06
N SER A 206 0.56 3.13 5.86
CA SER A 206 -0.71 3.84 5.65
C SER A 206 -1.85 2.87 5.39
N GLY A 207 -2.95 2.98 6.14
CA GLY A 207 -4.16 2.18 5.98
C GLY A 207 -4.27 1.00 6.97
N ALA A 208 -5.49 0.45 7.03
CA ALA A 208 -5.81 -0.71 7.85
C ALA A 208 -5.37 -2.00 7.14
N HIS A 209 -4.13 -2.44 7.40
CA HIS A 209 -3.56 -3.68 6.86
C HIS A 209 -3.71 -4.88 7.83
N PRO A 210 -3.60 -6.13 7.34
CA PRO A 210 -3.49 -7.32 8.19
C PRO A 210 -2.23 -7.30 9.08
N ILE A 211 -2.27 -8.09 10.16
CA ILE A 211 -1.21 -8.16 11.16
C ILE A 211 0.18 -8.46 10.58
N ASP A 212 0.29 -9.35 9.58
CA ASP A 212 1.57 -9.75 8.98
C ASP A 212 2.36 -8.56 8.43
N LYS A 213 1.66 -7.55 7.89
CA LYS A 213 2.29 -6.33 7.38
C LYS A 213 2.97 -5.54 8.49
N PHE A 214 2.34 -5.49 9.67
CA PHE A 214 2.87 -4.81 10.84
C PHE A 214 3.96 -5.64 11.52
N GLN A 215 3.78 -6.96 11.63
CA GLN A 215 4.77 -7.86 12.24
C GLN A 215 6.09 -7.80 11.50
N GLY A 216 6.09 -7.83 10.16
CA GLY A 216 7.31 -7.72 9.37
C GLY A 216 8.11 -6.46 9.69
N VAL A 217 7.43 -5.31 9.86
CA VAL A 217 8.07 -4.04 10.20
C VAL A 217 8.48 -4.00 11.68
N ILE A 218 7.62 -4.43 12.61
CA ILE A 218 7.92 -4.45 14.05
C ILE A 218 9.11 -5.36 14.35
N ASP A 219 9.17 -6.55 13.75
CA ASP A 219 10.27 -7.49 13.92
C ASP A 219 11.59 -6.91 13.40
N GLU A 220 11.55 -6.19 12.29
CA GLU A 220 12.71 -5.46 11.77
C GLU A 220 13.16 -4.36 12.73
N GLN A 221 12.21 -3.57 13.24
CA GLN A 221 12.50 -2.47 14.15
C GLN A 221 12.96 -2.94 15.54
N LEU A 222 12.51 -4.09 16.02
CA LEU A 222 13.01 -4.71 17.24
C LEU A 222 14.49 -5.09 17.12
N ARG A 223 14.87 -5.72 16.00
CA ARG A 223 16.28 -6.04 15.72
C ARG A 223 17.13 -4.78 15.62
N ALA A 224 16.63 -3.76 14.92
CA ALA A 224 17.33 -2.49 14.80
C ALA A 224 17.48 -1.77 16.16
N ALA A 225 16.49 -1.87 17.03
CA ALA A 225 16.56 -1.35 18.39
C ALA A 225 17.63 -2.09 19.22
N GLU A 226 17.66 -3.42 19.16
CA GLU A 226 18.70 -4.22 19.83
C GLU A 226 20.10 -3.87 19.33
N ASP A 227 20.27 -3.64 18.03
CA ASP A 227 21.54 -3.19 17.43
C ASP A 227 21.97 -1.84 18.00
N LEU A 228 21.07 -0.85 18.03
CA LEU A 228 21.36 0.48 18.56
C LEU A 228 21.67 0.43 20.07
N GLN A 229 20.96 -0.37 20.84
CA GLN A 229 21.24 -0.58 22.26
C GLN A 229 22.63 -1.17 22.47
N ARG A 230 23.02 -2.17 21.66
CA ARG A 230 24.38 -2.74 21.68
C ARG A 230 25.44 -1.70 21.29
N SER A 231 25.11 -0.75 20.41
CA SER A 231 25.97 0.39 20.08
C SER A 231 25.96 1.52 21.13
N GLY A 232 25.36 1.30 22.30
CA GLY A 232 25.34 2.25 23.41
C GLY A 232 24.26 3.32 23.31
N VAL A 233 23.31 3.22 22.37
CA VAL A 233 22.14 4.10 22.36
C VAL A 233 21.22 3.69 23.52
N PRO A 234 20.96 4.59 24.48
CA PRO A 234 20.16 4.24 25.63
C PRO A 234 18.68 4.07 25.24
N ARG A 235 17.91 3.30 26.01
CA ARG A 235 16.54 2.87 25.66
C ARG A 235 15.61 4.05 25.34
N GLU A 236 15.76 5.14 26.08
CA GLU A 236 15.03 6.39 25.92
C GLU A 236 15.29 7.13 24.60
N ARG A 237 16.35 6.78 23.86
CA ARG A 237 16.71 7.37 22.57
C ARG A 237 16.42 6.48 21.36
N LEU A 238 15.94 5.25 21.59
CA LEU A 238 15.74 4.28 20.50
C LEU A 238 14.69 4.76 19.50
N TYR A 239 13.60 5.35 19.99
CA TYR A 239 12.57 5.88 19.10
C TYR A 239 13.12 7.00 18.21
N ALA A 240 13.86 7.98 18.73
CA ALA A 240 14.48 9.00 17.89
C ALA A 240 15.50 8.44 16.92
N ALA A 241 16.41 7.61 17.39
CA ALA A 241 17.48 7.07 16.56
C ALA A 241 16.91 6.26 15.39
N LEU A 242 15.96 5.37 15.65
CA LEU A 242 15.31 4.57 14.61
C LEU A 242 14.45 5.43 13.69
N SER A 243 13.69 6.38 14.24
CA SER A 243 12.87 7.29 13.42
C SER A 243 13.70 8.14 12.48
N ALA A 244 14.86 8.64 12.93
CA ALA A 244 15.80 9.37 12.10
C ALA A 244 16.43 8.47 11.02
N GLN A 245 16.87 7.27 11.41
CA GLN A 245 17.48 6.29 10.49
C GLN A 245 16.52 5.87 9.38
N ASN A 246 15.28 5.50 9.74
CA ASN A 246 14.29 5.04 8.78
C ASN A 246 13.83 6.16 7.86
N ARG A 247 13.74 7.40 8.36
CA ARG A 247 13.46 8.56 7.53
C ARG A 247 14.57 8.85 6.52
N ALA A 248 15.83 8.78 6.93
CA ALA A 248 16.96 8.99 6.03
C ALA A 248 17.00 7.94 4.89
N ARG A 249 16.47 6.73 5.15
CA ARG A 249 16.35 5.63 4.18
C ARG A 249 15.07 5.68 3.35
N ALA A 250 14.07 6.44 3.77
CA ALA A 250 12.78 6.51 3.09
C ALA A 250 12.96 7.18 1.71
N PRO A 251 12.34 6.64 0.63
CA PRO A 251 12.26 7.37 -0.62
C PRO A 251 11.62 8.74 -0.38
N ALA A 252 12.05 9.76 -1.14
CA ALA A 252 11.53 11.11 -1.02
C ALA A 252 9.99 11.06 -0.93
N PRO A 253 9.37 11.75 0.05
CA PRO A 253 7.94 11.64 0.28
C PRO A 253 7.22 11.91 -1.04
N VAL A 254 6.35 10.97 -1.44
CA VAL A 254 5.40 11.23 -2.51
C VAL A 254 4.62 12.47 -2.08
N ARG A 255 4.80 13.56 -2.82
CA ARG A 255 4.19 14.86 -2.49
C ARG A 255 2.72 14.66 -2.15
N SER A 256 2.29 15.22 -1.03
CA SER A 256 0.88 15.19 -0.65
C SER A 256 0.03 15.88 -1.73
N PRO A 257 -1.29 15.59 -1.83
CA PRO A 257 -2.20 16.33 -2.69
C PRO A 257 -2.06 17.86 -2.56
N ALA A 258 -1.86 18.36 -1.34
CA ALA A 258 -1.63 19.78 -1.06
C ALA A 258 -0.28 20.29 -1.62
N GLN A 259 0.78 19.48 -1.61
CA GLN A 259 2.06 19.82 -2.28
C GLN A 259 2.00 19.67 -3.81
N ALA A 260 0.97 19.00 -4.35
CA ALA A 260 0.68 18.95 -5.78
C ALA A 260 -0.16 20.14 -6.27
N GLU A 261 -0.80 20.90 -5.37
CA GLU A 261 -1.57 22.12 -5.69
C GLU A 261 -0.67 23.33 -6.00
N ASP A 262 0.48 23.44 -5.32
CA ASP A 262 1.49 24.49 -5.58
C ASP A 262 2.53 24.08 -6.64
N ASP A 263 2.28 22.97 -7.36
CA ASP A 263 3.15 22.52 -8.45
C ASP A 263 2.98 23.45 -9.68
N PRO A 264 4.05 24.16 -10.14
CA PRO A 264 3.98 25.00 -11.33
C PRO A 264 3.90 24.18 -12.63
N THR A 265 3.94 22.85 -12.55
CA THR A 265 3.86 21.97 -13.72
C THR A 265 2.60 22.26 -14.54
N VAL A 266 2.82 22.53 -15.83
CA VAL A 266 1.75 22.56 -16.84
C VAL A 266 1.58 21.16 -17.38
N TRP A 267 0.42 20.57 -17.17
CA TRP A 267 0.06 19.26 -17.65
C TRP A 267 -0.58 19.31 -19.03
N LYS A 268 -0.29 18.28 -19.83
CA LYS A 268 -0.92 18.08 -21.13
C LYS A 268 -2.32 17.52 -20.95
N VAL A 269 -3.34 18.33 -21.23
CA VAL A 269 -4.75 18.00 -21.03
C VAL A 269 -5.50 18.18 -22.35
N PRO A 270 -5.62 17.13 -23.18
CA PRO A 270 -6.34 17.23 -24.45
C PRO A 270 -7.81 17.62 -24.25
N VAL A 271 -8.27 18.66 -24.94
CA VAL A 271 -9.66 19.17 -24.83
C VAL A 271 -10.53 18.81 -26.03
N ASP A 272 -9.95 18.21 -27.07
CA ASP A 272 -10.67 17.96 -28.32
C ASP A 272 -11.90 17.07 -28.17
N GLY A 273 -12.97 17.55 -28.80
CA GLY A 273 -14.29 16.95 -28.76
C GLY A 273 -14.97 17.01 -27.40
N SER A 274 -14.39 17.61 -26.35
CA SER A 274 -15.07 17.82 -25.05
C SER A 274 -16.28 18.74 -25.16
N PRO A 275 -17.25 18.61 -24.25
CA PRO A 275 -18.23 19.67 -24.02
C PRO A 275 -17.52 20.94 -23.53
N THR A 276 -17.83 22.06 -24.17
CA THR A 276 -17.22 23.36 -23.89
C THR A 276 -18.27 24.44 -23.65
N ARG A 277 -17.99 25.42 -22.78
CA ARG A 277 -18.85 26.59 -22.51
C ARG A 277 -17.97 27.84 -22.43
N GLY A 278 -18.45 28.96 -22.95
CA GLY A 278 -17.69 30.22 -23.04
C GLY A 278 -17.05 30.44 -24.41
N ASP A 279 -16.27 31.51 -24.53
CA ASP A 279 -15.65 31.94 -25.79
C ASP A 279 -14.58 30.92 -26.25
N PRO A 280 -14.64 30.37 -27.48
CA PRO A 280 -13.59 29.50 -28.01
C PRO A 280 -12.19 30.13 -28.05
N GLY A 281 -12.13 31.47 -28.16
CA GLY A 281 -10.93 32.30 -28.16
C GLY A 281 -10.47 32.77 -26.77
N ALA A 282 -11.13 32.33 -25.70
CA ALA A 282 -10.77 32.72 -24.34
C ALA A 282 -9.30 32.38 -24.02
N PRO A 283 -8.52 33.33 -23.47
CA PRO A 283 -7.12 33.13 -23.08
C PRO A 283 -6.94 32.09 -21.97
N VAL A 284 -7.98 31.80 -21.17
CA VAL A 284 -7.93 30.80 -20.10
C VAL A 284 -8.95 29.70 -20.33
N THR A 285 -8.48 28.45 -20.27
CA THR A 285 -9.29 27.24 -20.31
C THR A 285 -9.23 26.53 -18.95
N LEU A 286 -10.39 26.40 -18.30
CA LEU A 286 -10.58 25.61 -17.08
C LEU A 286 -11.17 24.25 -17.45
N VAL A 287 -10.34 23.20 -17.35
CA VAL A 287 -10.76 21.81 -17.55
C VAL A 287 -11.23 21.23 -16.23
N ILE A 288 -12.42 20.61 -16.22
CA ILE A 288 -13.09 20.07 -15.04
C ILE A 288 -13.26 18.56 -15.22
N PHE A 289 -12.55 17.75 -14.43
CA PHE A 289 -12.86 16.32 -14.25
C PHE A 289 -13.88 16.18 -13.13
N SER A 290 -15.07 15.70 -13.48
CA SER A 290 -16.20 15.70 -12.56
C SER A 290 -17.07 14.45 -12.71
N ASP A 291 -17.80 14.19 -11.63
CA ASP A 291 -18.76 13.12 -11.43
C ASP A 291 -20.08 13.77 -10.98
N LEU A 292 -21.19 13.44 -11.67
CA LEU A 292 -22.51 14.06 -11.47
C LEU A 292 -23.21 13.62 -10.16
N GLU A 293 -22.77 12.54 -9.54
CA GLU A 293 -23.25 12.03 -8.25
C GLU A 293 -22.36 12.52 -7.09
N CYS A 294 -21.17 13.06 -7.37
CA CYS A 294 -20.21 13.46 -6.36
C CYS A 294 -20.64 14.72 -5.58
N PRO A 295 -20.76 14.65 -4.23
CA PRO A 295 -21.17 15.80 -3.42
C PRO A 295 -20.16 16.95 -3.43
N PHE A 296 -18.86 16.67 -3.57
CA PHE A 296 -17.84 17.73 -3.69
C PHE A 296 -17.91 18.45 -5.04
N CYS A 297 -18.27 17.75 -6.12
CA CYS A 297 -18.52 18.38 -7.42
C CYS A 297 -19.74 19.31 -7.35
N ARG A 298 -20.78 18.92 -6.59
CA ARG A 298 -21.93 19.82 -6.32
C ARG A 298 -21.52 21.02 -5.48
N LYS A 299 -20.70 20.82 -4.45
CA LYS A 299 -20.22 21.87 -3.55
C LYS A 299 -19.45 22.99 -4.27
N VAL A 300 -18.63 22.64 -5.26
CA VAL A 300 -17.80 23.62 -5.99
C VAL A 300 -18.56 24.31 -7.14
N ALA A 301 -19.72 23.79 -7.56
CA ALA A 301 -20.45 24.35 -8.71
C ALA A 301 -20.77 25.86 -8.57
N PRO A 302 -21.24 26.39 -7.42
CA PRO A 302 -21.45 27.83 -7.25
C PRO A 302 -20.18 28.67 -7.43
N THR A 303 -19.01 28.13 -7.05
CA THR A 303 -17.72 28.78 -7.29
C THR A 303 -17.43 28.85 -8.79
N ILE A 304 -17.69 27.79 -9.56
CA ILE A 304 -17.52 27.80 -11.02
C ILE A 304 -18.46 28.84 -11.66
N ASP A 305 -19.71 28.90 -11.22
CA ASP A 305 -20.70 29.87 -11.70
C ASP A 305 -20.24 31.33 -11.44
N ALA A 306 -19.65 31.58 -10.25
CA ALA A 306 -19.10 32.89 -9.89
C ALA A 306 -17.88 33.27 -10.77
N LEU A 307 -16.98 32.32 -11.04
CA LEU A 307 -15.82 32.53 -11.92
C LEU A 307 -16.24 32.85 -13.36
N GLU A 308 -17.24 32.14 -13.90
CA GLU A 308 -17.78 32.45 -15.23
C GLU A 308 -18.36 33.87 -15.30
N LYS A 309 -19.11 34.29 -14.27
CA LYS A 309 -19.64 35.65 -14.19
C LYS A 309 -18.53 36.70 -14.07
N LYS A 310 -17.48 36.43 -13.28
CA LYS A 310 -16.37 37.36 -13.05
C LYS A 310 -15.49 37.53 -14.29
N TYR A 311 -15.08 36.43 -14.91
CA TYR A 311 -14.11 36.45 -16.01
C TYR A 311 -14.75 36.57 -17.40
N GLY A 312 -16.03 36.21 -17.55
CA GLY A 312 -16.78 36.37 -18.79
C GLY A 312 -16.09 35.72 -19.99
N GLN A 313 -15.91 36.48 -21.06
CA GLN A 313 -15.27 36.02 -22.31
C GLN A 313 -13.79 35.63 -22.14
N GLN A 314 -13.18 35.91 -20.99
CA GLN A 314 -11.79 35.55 -20.72
C GLN A 314 -11.63 34.08 -20.27
N LEU A 315 -12.73 33.42 -19.89
CA LEU A 315 -12.74 32.06 -19.36
C LEU A 315 -13.58 31.12 -20.23
N ARG A 316 -12.99 29.99 -20.61
CA ARG A 316 -13.66 28.86 -21.26
C ARG A 316 -13.64 27.64 -20.35
N LEU A 317 -14.80 27.03 -20.15
CA LEU A 317 -14.93 25.77 -19.43
C LEU A 317 -14.87 24.58 -20.37
N VAL A 318 -14.22 23.50 -19.93
CA VAL A 318 -14.15 22.22 -20.63
C VAL A 318 -14.48 21.10 -19.67
N PHE A 319 -15.49 20.29 -19.99
CA PHE A 319 -15.88 19.16 -19.15
C PHE A 319 -15.16 17.85 -19.52
N LYS A 320 -14.82 17.07 -18.50
CA LYS A 320 -14.29 15.70 -18.59
C LYS A 320 -15.05 14.81 -17.61
N HIS A 321 -15.60 13.69 -18.10
CA HIS A 321 -16.30 12.74 -17.25
C HIS A 321 -15.30 11.89 -16.45
N ASN A 322 -15.48 11.83 -15.14
CA ASN A 322 -14.77 10.88 -14.28
C ASN A 322 -15.69 10.21 -13.25
N PRO A 323 -16.72 9.43 -13.67
CA PRO A 323 -17.58 8.68 -12.75
C PRO A 323 -16.75 7.77 -11.82
N LEU A 324 -16.98 7.86 -10.52
CA LEU A 324 -16.28 7.08 -9.51
C LEU A 324 -16.96 5.71 -9.33
N PRO A 325 -16.20 4.63 -9.07
CA PRO A 325 -16.73 3.26 -9.07
C PRO A 325 -17.77 2.98 -7.98
N PHE A 326 -17.83 3.81 -6.93
CA PHE A 326 -18.82 3.72 -5.85
C PHE A 326 -20.07 4.57 -6.10
N HIS A 327 -20.07 5.43 -7.13
CA HIS A 327 -21.22 6.23 -7.56
C HIS A 327 -21.95 5.51 -8.69
N ARG A 328 -22.97 4.72 -8.33
CA ARG A 328 -23.63 3.79 -9.25
C ARG A 328 -24.49 4.48 -10.32
N ARG A 329 -24.84 5.75 -10.13
CA ARG A 329 -25.69 6.56 -11.03
C ARG A 329 -24.88 7.59 -11.83
N ALA A 330 -23.62 7.83 -11.47
CA ALA A 330 -22.74 8.77 -12.16
C ALA A 330 -22.52 8.44 -13.65
N GLU A 331 -22.32 7.16 -14.01
CA GLU A 331 -22.12 6.75 -15.40
C GLU A 331 -23.41 6.88 -16.25
N PRO A 332 -24.59 6.39 -15.81
CA PRO A 332 -25.87 6.69 -16.47
C PRO A 332 -26.15 8.19 -16.65
N ALA A 333 -25.84 9.02 -15.65
CA ALA A 333 -25.99 10.46 -15.75
C ALA A 333 -25.03 11.07 -16.78
N ALA A 334 -23.78 10.58 -16.85
CA ALA A 334 -22.81 10.98 -17.87
C ALA A 334 -23.26 10.61 -19.28
N GLU A 335 -23.83 9.41 -19.47
CA GLU A 335 -24.44 8.98 -20.73
C GLU A 335 -25.56 9.92 -21.16
N LEU A 336 -26.46 10.31 -20.24
CA LEU A 336 -27.53 11.26 -20.55
C LEU A 336 -26.99 12.65 -20.94
N ALA A 337 -26.00 13.17 -20.22
CA ALA A 337 -25.40 14.47 -20.53
C ALA A 337 -24.74 14.46 -21.92
N LEU A 338 -24.01 13.41 -22.25
CA LEU A 338 -23.40 13.24 -23.58
C LEU A 338 -24.44 12.98 -24.67
N GLU A 339 -25.57 12.34 -24.37
CA GLU A 339 -26.66 12.20 -25.31
C GLU A 339 -27.36 13.54 -25.57
N ALA A 340 -27.55 14.38 -24.54
CA ALA A 340 -28.04 15.75 -24.72
C ALA A 340 -27.14 16.52 -25.69
N ARG A 341 -25.82 16.39 -25.52
CA ARG A 341 -24.83 16.94 -26.45
C ARG A 341 -24.97 16.39 -27.86
N ALA A 342 -25.11 15.08 -28.01
CA ALA A 342 -25.20 14.42 -29.30
C ALA A 342 -26.48 14.79 -30.07
N GLN A 343 -27.55 15.17 -29.36
CA GLN A 343 -28.80 15.60 -29.98
C GLN A 343 -28.82 17.10 -30.31
N LYS A 344 -28.24 17.95 -29.45
CA LYS A 344 -28.47 19.41 -29.50
C LYS A 344 -27.22 20.27 -29.26
N GLY A 345 -26.02 19.69 -29.23
CA GLY A 345 -24.75 20.39 -29.07
C GLY A 345 -24.40 20.75 -27.63
N ASP A 346 -23.30 21.50 -27.45
CA ASP A 346 -22.72 21.80 -26.14
C ASP A 346 -23.68 22.54 -25.21
N ALA A 347 -24.52 23.45 -25.71
CA ALA A 347 -25.51 24.15 -24.89
C ALA A 347 -26.44 23.17 -24.14
N ALA A 348 -26.88 22.11 -24.80
CA ALA A 348 -27.72 21.08 -24.19
C ALA A 348 -26.94 20.19 -23.22
N PHE A 349 -25.64 19.95 -23.46
CA PHE A 349 -24.78 19.29 -22.47
C PHE A 349 -24.77 20.07 -21.15
N TRP A 350 -24.54 21.38 -21.22
CA TRP A 350 -24.43 22.21 -20.02
C TRP A 350 -25.78 22.36 -19.30
N GLN A 351 -26.90 22.46 -20.03
CA GLN A 351 -28.23 22.36 -19.42
C GLN A 351 -28.43 21.03 -18.69
N ALA A 352 -28.00 19.92 -19.29
CA ALA A 352 -28.05 18.61 -18.65
C ALA A 352 -27.14 18.54 -17.42
N TYR A 353 -25.92 19.08 -17.48
CA TYR A 353 -24.99 19.18 -16.35
C TYR A 353 -25.63 19.93 -15.18
N GLU A 354 -26.26 21.10 -15.42
CA GLU A 354 -26.93 21.89 -14.38
C GLU A 354 -28.10 21.12 -13.73
N LEU A 355 -28.90 20.44 -14.55
CA LEU A 355 -30.05 19.68 -14.07
C LEU A 355 -29.62 18.44 -13.27
N LEU A 356 -28.69 17.66 -13.81
CA LEU A 356 -28.27 16.38 -13.23
C LEU A 356 -27.45 16.55 -11.96
N ARG A 357 -26.66 17.63 -11.83
CA ARG A 357 -25.91 17.87 -10.58
C ARG A 357 -26.83 18.24 -9.39
N GLN A 358 -28.06 18.67 -9.65
CA GLN A 358 -29.03 19.09 -8.63
C GLN A 358 -30.13 18.04 -8.39
N GLY A 359 -30.40 17.19 -9.39
CA GLY A 359 -31.47 16.20 -9.36
C GLY A 359 -31.12 14.87 -8.71
N THR A 360 -32.17 14.06 -8.51
CA THR A 360 -32.07 12.62 -8.31
C THR A 360 -31.66 11.94 -9.62
N LEU A 361 -30.95 10.83 -9.53
CA LEU A 361 -30.28 10.17 -10.66
C LEU A 361 -30.73 8.71 -10.86
N GLU A 362 -31.89 8.35 -10.32
CA GLU A 362 -32.46 7.02 -10.60
C GLU A 362 -32.95 6.94 -12.05
N GLU A 363 -33.19 5.73 -12.53
CA GLU A 363 -33.54 5.50 -13.94
C GLU A 363 -34.79 6.27 -14.37
N ALA A 364 -35.82 6.32 -13.52
CA ALA A 364 -37.03 7.11 -13.76
C ALA A 364 -36.74 8.62 -13.81
N ASP A 365 -35.81 9.10 -12.98
CA ASP A 365 -35.39 10.50 -12.97
C ASP A 365 -34.66 10.86 -14.26
N LEU A 366 -33.76 10.01 -14.76
CA LEU A 366 -33.03 10.26 -15.99
C LEU A 366 -33.97 10.38 -17.21
N ALA A 367 -35.04 9.60 -17.25
CA ALA A 367 -36.08 9.75 -18.28
C ALA A 367 -36.86 11.07 -18.14
N ALA A 368 -37.20 11.46 -16.92
CA ALA A 368 -37.85 12.74 -16.64
C ALA A 368 -36.94 13.93 -17.00
N HIS A 369 -35.65 13.87 -16.66
CA HIS A 369 -34.65 14.87 -17.01
C HIS A 369 -34.48 14.97 -18.52
N ALA A 370 -34.43 13.85 -19.24
CA ALA A 370 -34.39 13.85 -20.71
C ALA A 370 -35.59 14.61 -21.30
N LYS A 371 -36.80 14.40 -20.74
CA LYS A 371 -38.00 15.13 -21.13
C LYS A 371 -37.90 16.63 -20.82
N THR A 372 -37.41 17.01 -19.63
CA THR A 372 -37.20 18.40 -19.23
C THR A 372 -36.21 19.13 -20.15
N LEU A 373 -35.16 18.43 -20.60
CA LEU A 373 -34.17 18.92 -21.58
C LEU A 373 -34.71 18.94 -23.03
N GLY A 374 -35.95 18.47 -23.23
CA GLY A 374 -36.60 18.34 -24.53
C GLY A 374 -35.90 17.36 -25.47
N LEU A 375 -35.21 16.36 -24.94
CA LEU A 375 -34.53 15.33 -25.73
C LEU A 375 -35.54 14.31 -26.25
N ASP A 376 -35.15 13.56 -27.28
CA ASP A 376 -35.82 12.30 -27.60
C ASP A 376 -35.57 11.31 -26.45
N VAL A 377 -36.59 11.12 -25.61
CA VAL A 377 -36.53 10.31 -24.39
C VAL A 377 -36.25 8.84 -24.71
N ALA A 378 -36.89 8.28 -25.75
CA ALA A 378 -36.70 6.89 -26.12
C ALA A 378 -35.27 6.65 -26.63
N ARG A 379 -34.75 7.57 -27.44
CA ARG A 379 -33.35 7.55 -27.87
C ARG A 379 -32.39 7.71 -26.69
N ALA A 380 -32.71 8.58 -25.72
CA ALA A 380 -31.88 8.79 -24.54
C ALA A 380 -31.81 7.56 -23.63
N GLN A 381 -32.96 6.96 -23.32
CA GLN A 381 -33.02 5.71 -22.55
C GLN A 381 -32.25 4.58 -23.27
N LYS A 382 -32.40 4.47 -24.59
CA LYS A 382 -31.62 3.51 -25.39
C LYS A 382 -30.13 3.80 -25.35
N ALA A 383 -29.71 5.06 -25.41
CA ALA A 383 -28.30 5.45 -25.32
C ALA A 383 -27.69 5.08 -23.96
N ILE A 384 -28.41 5.35 -22.87
CA ILE A 384 -28.00 4.98 -21.50
C ILE A 384 -27.90 3.46 -21.36
N ALA A 385 -28.95 2.72 -21.74
CA ALA A 385 -28.99 1.26 -21.63
C ALA A 385 -27.92 0.58 -22.49
N ALA A 386 -27.65 1.11 -23.69
CA ALA A 386 -26.63 0.61 -24.60
C ALA A 386 -25.22 1.14 -24.30
N ARG A 387 -25.06 2.02 -23.30
CA ARG A 387 -23.80 2.71 -22.98
C ARG A 387 -23.17 3.35 -24.22
N ARG A 388 -23.98 4.07 -25.01
CA ARG A 388 -23.60 4.61 -26.32
C ARG A 388 -22.35 5.48 -26.26
N HIS A 389 -22.17 6.22 -25.18
CA HIS A 389 -21.08 7.19 -25.00
C HIS A 389 -19.95 6.68 -24.10
N ALA A 390 -19.96 5.40 -23.70
CA ALA A 390 -18.94 4.82 -22.83
C ALA A 390 -17.52 5.04 -23.33
N ALA A 391 -17.25 4.90 -24.63
CA ALA A 391 -15.92 5.13 -25.20
C ALA A 391 -15.39 6.53 -24.88
N ARG A 392 -16.27 7.54 -24.83
CA ARG A 392 -15.89 8.89 -24.47
C ARG A 392 -15.65 9.05 -22.97
N ILE A 393 -16.53 8.50 -22.14
CA ILE A 393 -16.42 8.54 -20.68
C ILE A 393 -15.13 7.85 -20.23
N GLU A 394 -14.86 6.66 -20.77
CA GLU A 394 -13.66 5.88 -20.46
C GLU A 394 -12.38 6.56 -20.90
N ARG A 395 -12.39 7.26 -22.05
CA ARG A 395 -11.26 8.08 -22.50
C ARG A 395 -10.94 9.19 -21.51
N ASP A 396 -11.95 9.87 -20.99
CA ASP A 396 -11.77 10.93 -20.01
C ASP A 396 -11.31 10.37 -18.65
N GLN A 397 -11.85 9.23 -18.19
CA GLN A 397 -11.36 8.52 -16.99
C GLN A 397 -9.92 8.02 -17.12
N LEU A 398 -9.53 7.54 -18.31
CA LEU A 398 -8.17 7.10 -18.58
C LEU A 398 -7.20 8.28 -18.58
N LEU A 399 -7.59 9.39 -19.19
CA LEU A 399 -6.84 10.64 -19.10
C LEU A 399 -6.68 11.06 -17.62
N ALA A 400 -7.76 10.99 -16.84
CA ALA A 400 -7.71 11.27 -15.41
C ALA A 400 -6.70 10.35 -14.69
N GLU A 401 -6.69 9.05 -15.00
CA GLU A 401 -5.73 8.09 -14.44
C GLU A 401 -4.28 8.46 -14.78
N THR A 402 -3.97 8.73 -16.06
CA THR A 402 -2.61 9.12 -16.51
C THR A 402 -2.14 10.45 -15.92
N LEU A 403 -3.08 11.37 -15.66
CA LEU A 403 -2.79 12.66 -15.03
C LEU A 403 -2.78 12.57 -13.50
N ASN A 404 -3.01 11.40 -12.90
CA ASN A 404 -3.20 11.25 -11.46
C ASN A 404 -4.33 12.14 -10.89
N ALA A 405 -5.42 12.27 -11.65
CA ALA A 405 -6.65 13.01 -11.35
C ALA A 405 -7.81 12.06 -11.01
N GLN A 406 -7.55 11.02 -10.20
CA GLN A 406 -8.51 9.94 -9.95
C GLN A 406 -9.68 10.35 -9.02
N GLY A 407 -9.52 11.42 -8.23
CA GLY A 407 -10.60 11.99 -7.41
C GLY A 407 -11.36 13.09 -8.16
N THR A 408 -12.60 13.36 -7.75
CA THR A 408 -13.43 14.44 -8.30
C THR A 408 -13.93 15.38 -7.18
N PRO A 409 -14.01 16.70 -7.40
CA PRO A 409 -13.64 17.40 -8.62
C PRO A 409 -12.12 17.55 -8.76
N HIS A 410 -11.63 17.63 -9.99
CA HIS A 410 -10.22 17.89 -10.28
C HIS A 410 -10.11 18.87 -11.44
N PHE A 411 -9.19 19.84 -11.34
CA PHE A 411 -9.15 20.97 -12.25
C PHE A 411 -7.78 21.15 -12.90
N PHE A 412 -7.80 21.68 -14.13
CA PHE A 412 -6.61 22.18 -14.80
C PHE A 412 -6.91 23.54 -15.44
N ILE A 413 -6.20 24.60 -15.04
CA ILE A 413 -6.32 25.97 -15.59
C ILE A 413 -5.14 26.20 -16.53
N ASN A 414 -5.39 26.19 -17.84
CA ASN A 414 -4.35 26.13 -18.88
C ASN A 414 -3.30 25.02 -18.66
N GLY A 415 -3.69 23.93 -17.98
CA GLY A 415 -2.80 22.81 -17.62
C GLY A 415 -2.19 22.91 -16.22
N ARG A 416 -2.32 24.03 -15.51
CA ARG A 416 -1.95 24.13 -14.08
C ARG A 416 -2.98 23.40 -13.23
N ARG A 417 -2.52 22.48 -12.41
CA ARG A 417 -3.39 21.58 -11.63
C ARG A 417 -3.97 22.27 -10.40
N LEU A 418 -5.22 21.96 -10.07
CA LEU A 418 -5.85 22.32 -8.79
C LEU A 418 -6.75 21.15 -8.33
N LEU A 419 -6.51 20.65 -7.12
CA LEU A 419 -7.19 19.46 -6.59
C LEU A 419 -8.40 19.80 -5.74
N GLY A 420 -9.53 19.10 -5.96
CA GLY A 420 -10.66 19.12 -5.06
C GLY A 420 -11.48 20.41 -5.10
N ALA A 421 -12.51 20.45 -4.25
CA ALA A 421 -13.38 21.62 -4.10
C ALA A 421 -12.67 22.71 -3.27
N GLN A 422 -11.96 23.60 -3.96
CA GLN A 422 -11.15 24.67 -3.37
C GLN A 422 -11.96 25.98 -3.21
N PRO A 423 -11.52 26.90 -2.33
CA PRO A 423 -12.10 28.24 -2.24
C PRO A 423 -11.94 29.03 -3.55
N GLU A 424 -12.91 29.91 -3.85
CA GLU A 424 -12.91 30.77 -5.05
C GLU A 424 -11.60 31.52 -5.26
N ALA A 425 -11.05 32.13 -4.21
CA ALA A 425 -9.79 32.87 -4.25
C ALA A 425 -8.60 32.06 -4.81
N LYS A 426 -8.58 30.73 -4.62
CA LYS A 426 -7.51 29.87 -5.19
C LYS A 426 -7.67 29.71 -6.71
N PHE A 427 -8.90 29.62 -7.20
CA PHE A 427 -9.16 29.61 -8.64
C PHE A 427 -8.80 30.95 -9.26
N GLU A 428 -9.24 32.05 -8.64
CA GLU A 428 -8.96 33.41 -9.12
C GLU A 428 -7.46 33.66 -9.25
N ALA A 429 -6.68 33.34 -8.21
CA ALA A 429 -5.24 33.49 -8.23
C ALA A 429 -4.58 32.74 -9.41
N LEU A 430 -5.01 31.50 -9.69
CA LEU A 430 -4.49 30.73 -10.81
C LEU A 430 -5.00 31.23 -12.17
N ILE A 431 -6.26 31.67 -12.27
CA ILE A 431 -6.82 32.25 -13.51
C ILE A 431 -6.08 33.55 -13.83
N ASP A 432 -5.89 34.43 -12.86
CA ASP A 432 -5.18 35.71 -13.04
C ASP A 432 -3.73 35.48 -13.46
N GLU A 433 -3.05 34.50 -12.85
CA GLU A 433 -1.71 34.07 -13.28
C GLU A 433 -1.71 33.61 -14.74
N GLN A 434 -2.69 32.80 -15.14
CA GLN A 434 -2.79 32.29 -16.50
C GLN A 434 -3.21 33.37 -17.51
N LEU A 435 -4.01 34.36 -17.12
CA LEU A 435 -4.33 35.53 -17.94
C LEU A 435 -3.07 36.34 -18.22
N ALA A 436 -2.24 36.60 -17.20
CA ALA A 436 -0.97 37.31 -17.39
C ALA A 436 -0.03 36.53 -18.32
N ARG A 437 0.01 35.21 -18.21
CA ARG A 437 0.80 34.35 -19.12
C ARG A 437 0.25 34.36 -20.55
N ALA A 438 -1.07 34.29 -20.71
CA ALA A 438 -1.73 34.37 -22.01
C ALA A 438 -1.46 35.72 -22.69
N ALA A 439 -1.55 36.83 -21.95
CA ALA A 439 -1.27 38.17 -22.47
C ALA A 439 0.16 38.28 -23.01
N LYS A 440 1.15 37.68 -22.34
CA LYS A 440 2.54 37.62 -22.85
C LYS A 440 2.66 36.84 -24.15
N LEU A 441 1.96 35.71 -24.30
CA LEU A 441 1.95 34.93 -25.53
C LEU A 441 1.28 35.68 -26.69
N VAL A 442 0.18 36.38 -26.40
CA VAL A 442 -0.52 37.21 -27.38
C VAL A 442 0.34 38.39 -27.83
N ALA A 443 1.00 39.08 -26.88
CA ALA A 443 1.96 40.13 -27.20
C ALA A 443 3.16 39.61 -28.03
N ALA A 444 3.54 38.35 -27.85
CA ALA A 444 4.55 37.66 -28.66
C ALA A 444 4.01 37.12 -30.01
N GLY A 445 2.77 37.46 -30.40
CA GLY A 445 2.19 37.12 -31.71
C GLY A 445 1.35 35.84 -31.74
N THR A 446 1.09 35.19 -30.61
CA THR A 446 0.19 34.03 -30.56
C THR A 446 -1.27 34.50 -30.68
N PRO A 447 -2.07 34.02 -31.65
CA PRO A 447 -3.49 34.38 -31.71
C PRO A 447 -4.22 33.97 -30.41
N PRO A 448 -5.18 34.75 -29.88
CA PRO A 448 -5.89 34.43 -28.64
C PRO A 448 -6.47 33.00 -28.61
N ALA A 449 -7.10 32.56 -29.71
CA ALA A 449 -7.64 31.21 -29.85
C ALA A 449 -6.58 30.09 -29.87
N LYS A 450 -5.30 30.43 -29.98
CA LYS A 450 -4.15 29.50 -30.00
C LYS A 450 -3.33 29.53 -28.73
N VAL A 451 -3.70 30.34 -27.74
CA VAL A 451 -3.00 30.41 -26.45
C VAL A 451 -2.97 29.05 -25.76
N TYR A 452 -4.10 28.34 -25.70
CA TYR A 452 -4.15 27.02 -25.07
C TYR A 452 -3.25 26.02 -25.81
N ASP A 453 -3.33 25.95 -27.14
CA ASP A 453 -2.50 25.07 -27.97
C ASP A 453 -1.00 25.34 -27.74
N ALA A 454 -0.61 26.62 -27.67
CA ALA A 454 0.77 27.03 -27.40
C ALA A 454 1.24 26.61 -26.01
N LEU A 455 0.43 26.79 -24.97
CA LEU A 455 0.74 26.36 -23.61
C LEU A 455 0.83 24.83 -23.48
N GLN A 456 0.06 24.11 -24.27
CA GLN A 456 -0.01 22.64 -24.27
C GLN A 456 1.04 21.98 -25.16
N LYS A 457 1.74 22.74 -26.00
CA LYS A 457 2.79 22.22 -26.90
C LYS A 457 3.90 21.53 -26.10
N ASP A 458 4.44 22.24 -25.10
CA ASP A 458 5.57 21.79 -24.27
C ASP A 458 5.14 21.32 -22.86
N ALA A 459 3.84 21.10 -22.66
CA ALA A 459 3.28 20.65 -21.39
C ALA A 459 3.66 19.20 -21.08
N LYS A 460 3.83 18.90 -19.79
CA LYS A 460 4.18 17.57 -19.28
C LYS A 460 3.04 16.58 -19.55
N ALA A 461 3.32 15.51 -20.27
CA ALA A 461 2.36 14.43 -20.47
C ALA A 461 2.05 13.70 -19.15
N GLY A 462 0.85 13.11 -19.07
CA GLY A 462 0.53 12.16 -18.00
C GLY A 462 1.46 10.95 -18.04
N ALA A 463 1.53 10.23 -16.92
CA ALA A 463 2.24 8.96 -16.89
C ALA A 463 1.62 8.01 -17.92
N PRO A 464 2.41 7.36 -18.78
CA PRO A 464 1.87 6.37 -19.70
C PRO A 464 1.21 5.24 -18.91
N LEU A 465 0.23 4.58 -19.52
CA LEU A 465 -0.31 3.36 -18.94
C LEU A 465 0.80 2.34 -18.81
N GLU A 466 0.80 1.64 -17.69
CA GLU A 466 1.78 0.59 -17.45
C GLU A 466 1.56 -0.58 -18.41
N ARG A 467 2.64 -1.12 -18.95
CA ARG A 467 2.64 -2.14 -19.99
C ARG A 467 3.55 -3.30 -19.64
N VAL A 468 3.21 -4.50 -20.06
CA VAL A 468 4.02 -5.70 -19.91
C VAL A 468 3.96 -6.49 -21.21
N LEU A 469 5.12 -6.88 -21.76
CA LEU A 469 5.19 -7.64 -23.00
C LEU A 469 5.18 -9.14 -22.71
N ALA A 470 4.04 -9.63 -22.18
CA ALA A 470 3.87 -11.05 -21.94
C ALA A 470 3.79 -11.80 -23.29
N PRO A 471 4.61 -12.84 -23.54
CA PRO A 471 4.51 -13.68 -24.72
C PRO A 471 3.10 -14.25 -24.87
N ALA A 472 2.65 -14.42 -26.12
CA ALA A 472 1.33 -14.99 -26.39
C ALA A 472 1.18 -16.36 -25.72
N PRO A 473 0.01 -16.65 -25.11
CA PRO A 473 -0.23 -17.94 -24.51
C PRO A 473 -0.32 -19.04 -25.56
N THR A 474 0.11 -20.23 -25.16
CA THR A 474 0.11 -21.43 -26.00
C THR A 474 -1.18 -22.23 -25.79
N ARG A 475 -1.38 -23.28 -26.59
CA ARG A 475 -2.48 -24.25 -26.38
C ARG A 475 -2.41 -24.98 -25.04
N ASP A 476 -1.24 -24.96 -24.39
CA ASP A 476 -1.01 -25.63 -23.11
C ASP A 476 -1.41 -24.74 -21.91
N ASN A 477 -1.80 -23.49 -22.16
CA ASN A 477 -2.30 -22.59 -21.13
C ASN A 477 -3.83 -22.62 -21.07
N PRO A 478 -4.42 -22.95 -19.92
CA PRO A 478 -5.87 -23.03 -19.79
C PRO A 478 -6.50 -21.65 -19.88
N GLY A 479 -7.64 -21.54 -20.56
CA GLY A 479 -8.36 -20.30 -20.70
C GLY A 479 -9.87 -20.43 -20.80
N LYS A 480 -10.58 -19.32 -20.63
CA LYS A 480 -12.04 -19.22 -20.74
C LYS A 480 -12.45 -17.97 -21.51
N GLY A 481 -13.69 -17.95 -21.99
CA GLY A 481 -14.21 -16.90 -22.86
C GLY A 481 -13.96 -17.19 -24.34
N ALA A 482 -13.45 -16.21 -25.07
CA ALA A 482 -13.21 -16.35 -26.51
C ALA A 482 -12.17 -17.45 -26.85
N LYS A 483 -12.23 -17.92 -28.09
CA LYS A 483 -11.30 -18.91 -28.66
C LYS A 483 -9.86 -18.36 -28.70
N PRO A 484 -8.83 -19.22 -28.78
CA PRO A 484 -7.46 -18.78 -29.07
C PRO A 484 -7.41 -17.85 -30.30
N GLY A 485 -6.61 -16.79 -30.24
CA GLY A 485 -6.59 -15.72 -31.25
C GLY A 485 -7.63 -14.61 -31.03
N ALA A 486 -8.25 -14.55 -29.84
CA ALA A 486 -9.12 -13.45 -29.44
C ALA A 486 -8.41 -12.09 -29.56
N LYS A 487 -9.17 -11.03 -29.91
CA LYS A 487 -8.65 -9.67 -30.05
C LYS A 487 -7.97 -9.15 -28.77
N VAL A 488 -8.50 -9.56 -27.62
CA VAL A 488 -7.91 -9.27 -26.31
C VAL A 488 -7.68 -10.57 -25.55
N THR A 489 -6.45 -10.77 -25.12
CA THR A 489 -6.05 -11.86 -24.25
C THR A 489 -5.62 -11.30 -22.90
N ILE A 490 -6.30 -11.72 -21.84
CA ILE A 490 -5.96 -11.38 -20.45
C ILE A 490 -5.20 -12.56 -19.85
N GLN A 491 -3.87 -12.47 -19.76
CA GLN A 491 -3.07 -13.47 -19.05
C GLN A 491 -3.03 -13.11 -17.56
N MET A 492 -3.69 -13.92 -16.74
CA MET A 492 -3.75 -13.75 -15.28
C MET A 492 -2.69 -14.61 -14.61
N PHE A 493 -1.71 -13.98 -13.98
CA PHE A 493 -0.75 -14.61 -13.08
C PHE A 493 -1.39 -14.75 -11.70
N ALA A 494 -1.62 -15.99 -11.27
CA ALA A 494 -2.43 -16.29 -10.10
C ALA A 494 -1.94 -17.49 -9.28
N ASP A 495 -2.42 -17.50 -8.05
CA ASP A 495 -2.13 -18.47 -7.00
C ASP A 495 -3.46 -18.94 -6.39
N PHE A 496 -3.62 -20.25 -6.15
CA PHE A 496 -4.86 -20.81 -5.61
C PHE A 496 -5.07 -20.55 -4.11
N GLN A 497 -4.01 -20.31 -3.33
CA GLN A 497 -4.10 -19.87 -1.92
C GLN A 497 -4.27 -18.36 -1.77
N CYS A 498 -4.09 -17.58 -2.84
CA CYS A 498 -4.25 -16.14 -2.76
C CYS A 498 -5.74 -15.72 -2.68
N PRO A 499 -6.18 -15.09 -1.57
CA PRO A 499 -7.58 -14.68 -1.43
C PRO A 499 -8.00 -13.61 -2.45
N PHE A 500 -7.05 -12.81 -2.96
CA PHE A 500 -7.34 -11.82 -4.01
C PHE A 500 -7.53 -12.47 -5.39
N CYS A 501 -6.86 -13.59 -5.67
CA CYS A 501 -7.08 -14.36 -6.89
C CYS A 501 -8.48 -14.97 -6.92
N LYS A 502 -9.00 -15.41 -5.76
CA LYS A 502 -10.42 -15.76 -5.61
C LYS A 502 -11.34 -14.56 -5.83
N ARG A 503 -11.03 -13.43 -5.17
CA ARG A 503 -11.88 -12.21 -5.21
C ARG A 503 -12.10 -11.64 -6.61
N VAL A 504 -11.12 -11.77 -7.51
CA VAL A 504 -11.21 -11.20 -8.86
C VAL A 504 -11.99 -12.06 -9.85
N GLN A 505 -12.34 -13.31 -9.52
CA GLN A 505 -13.01 -14.21 -10.46
C GLN A 505 -14.33 -13.64 -11.01
N PRO A 506 -15.26 -13.11 -10.18
CA PRO A 506 -16.51 -12.52 -10.68
C PRO A 506 -16.28 -11.35 -11.63
N THR A 507 -15.24 -10.55 -11.41
CA THR A 507 -14.86 -9.46 -12.31
C THR A 507 -14.42 -9.98 -13.68
N LEU A 508 -13.62 -11.06 -13.74
CA LEU A 508 -13.21 -11.66 -15.01
C LEU A 508 -14.38 -12.28 -15.77
N ASP A 509 -15.33 -12.89 -15.06
CA ASP A 509 -16.56 -13.43 -15.65
C ASP A 509 -17.44 -12.31 -16.22
N GLU A 510 -17.59 -11.21 -15.49
CA GLU A 510 -18.29 -10.02 -15.97
C GLU A 510 -17.62 -9.42 -17.21
N ILE A 511 -16.28 -9.40 -17.27
CA ILE A 511 -15.54 -8.96 -18.46
C ILE A 511 -15.79 -9.89 -19.65
N ILE A 512 -15.72 -11.21 -19.47
CA ILE A 512 -16.01 -12.15 -20.56
C ILE A 512 -17.44 -11.96 -21.09
N ALA A 513 -18.42 -11.79 -20.19
CA ALA A 513 -19.81 -11.56 -20.54
C ALA A 513 -20.02 -10.22 -21.26
N ALA A 514 -19.31 -9.16 -20.86
CA ALA A 514 -19.39 -7.84 -21.48
C ALA A 514 -18.75 -7.77 -22.88
N TYR A 515 -17.84 -8.70 -23.21
CA TYR A 515 -17.09 -8.71 -24.47
C TYR A 515 -17.19 -10.06 -25.19
N PRO A 516 -18.40 -10.51 -25.57
CA PRO A 516 -18.61 -11.83 -26.14
C PRO A 516 -17.79 -12.00 -27.42
N GLY A 517 -17.04 -13.11 -27.50
CA GLY A 517 -16.18 -13.46 -28.64
C GLY A 517 -14.91 -12.60 -28.81
N LYS A 518 -14.68 -11.59 -27.96
CA LYS A 518 -13.55 -10.66 -28.08
C LYS A 518 -12.45 -10.87 -27.03
N VAL A 519 -12.82 -11.30 -25.83
CA VAL A 519 -11.89 -11.46 -24.69
C VAL A 519 -11.69 -12.93 -24.35
N ARG A 520 -10.42 -13.37 -24.27
CA ARG A 520 -10.01 -14.64 -23.68
C ARG A 520 -9.22 -14.38 -22.41
N VAL A 521 -9.62 -14.99 -21.30
CA VAL A 521 -8.82 -15.01 -20.07
C VAL A 521 -8.00 -16.29 -20.06
N VAL A 522 -6.70 -16.18 -19.83
CA VAL A 522 -5.75 -17.29 -19.74
C VAL A 522 -5.11 -17.31 -18.37
N PHE A 523 -5.01 -18.49 -17.76
CA PHE A 523 -4.37 -18.66 -16.46
C PHE A 523 -2.87 -18.90 -16.61
N ARG A 524 -2.08 -18.27 -15.76
CA ARG A 524 -0.64 -18.46 -15.58
C ARG A 524 -0.35 -18.74 -14.12
N HIS A 525 0.40 -19.79 -13.83
CA HIS A 525 0.70 -20.19 -12.45
C HIS A 525 1.80 -19.31 -11.83
N LEU A 526 1.46 -18.62 -10.73
CA LEU A 526 2.43 -17.90 -9.91
C LEU A 526 2.25 -18.24 -8.41
N PRO A 527 2.47 -19.49 -7.97
CA PRO A 527 2.50 -19.83 -6.55
C PRO A 527 3.52 -18.94 -5.81
N LEU A 528 3.05 -18.26 -4.77
CA LEU A 528 3.86 -17.38 -3.93
C LEU A 528 4.63 -18.20 -2.89
N PRO A 529 5.87 -17.81 -2.55
CA PRO A 529 6.75 -18.65 -1.72
C PRO A 529 6.25 -18.87 -0.29
N PHE A 530 5.32 -18.04 0.19
CA PHE A 530 4.70 -18.14 1.51
C PHE A 530 3.39 -18.94 1.51
N HIS A 531 2.90 -19.37 0.34
CA HIS A 531 1.72 -20.22 0.18
C HIS A 531 2.15 -21.67 -0.06
N LYS A 532 2.11 -22.49 1.00
CA LYS A 532 2.74 -23.83 1.01
C LYS A 532 2.02 -24.86 0.14
N GLN A 533 0.70 -24.78 0.04
CA GLN A 533 -0.14 -25.67 -0.76
C GLN A 533 -0.32 -25.22 -2.22
N ALA A 534 -0.02 -23.96 -2.55
CA ALA A 534 -0.24 -23.40 -3.87
C ALA A 534 0.50 -24.14 -5.00
N PRO A 535 1.75 -24.63 -4.83
CA PRO A 535 2.41 -25.43 -5.86
C PRO A 535 1.64 -26.72 -6.17
N LEU A 536 1.19 -27.46 -5.15
CA LEU A 536 0.48 -28.72 -5.33
C LEU A 536 -0.90 -28.48 -5.98
N ALA A 537 -1.61 -27.43 -5.56
CA ALA A 537 -2.87 -27.01 -6.18
C ALA A 537 -2.69 -26.60 -7.65
N ALA A 538 -1.58 -25.93 -7.99
CA ALA A 538 -1.24 -25.59 -9.36
C ALA A 538 -1.03 -26.86 -10.21
N GLU A 539 -0.21 -27.81 -9.75
CA GLU A 539 0.01 -29.08 -10.45
C GLU A 539 -1.30 -29.87 -10.64
N ALA A 540 -2.17 -29.91 -9.63
CA ALA A 540 -3.47 -30.57 -9.72
C ALA A 540 -4.39 -29.93 -10.76
N SER A 541 -4.39 -28.59 -10.86
CA SER A 541 -5.18 -27.90 -11.88
C SER A 541 -4.66 -28.14 -13.30
N ILE A 542 -3.34 -28.27 -13.48
CA ILE A 542 -2.74 -28.63 -14.79
C ILE A 542 -3.11 -30.06 -15.15
N GLU A 543 -3.11 -31.00 -14.21
CA GLU A 543 -3.58 -32.36 -14.48
C GLU A 543 -5.06 -32.38 -14.87
N ALA A 544 -5.90 -31.58 -14.21
CA ALA A 544 -7.30 -31.41 -14.60
C ALA A 544 -7.43 -30.90 -16.05
N PHE A 545 -6.56 -29.96 -16.45
CA PHE A 545 -6.46 -29.49 -17.83
C PHE A 545 -6.03 -30.59 -18.80
N ARG A 546 -5.06 -31.45 -18.42
CA ARG A 546 -4.60 -32.54 -19.29
C ARG A 546 -5.67 -33.61 -19.52
N GLN A 547 -6.46 -33.92 -18.50
CA GLN A 547 -7.50 -34.92 -18.61
C GLN A 547 -8.74 -34.42 -19.35
N LYS A 548 -9.13 -33.15 -19.17
CA LYS A 548 -10.45 -32.64 -19.59
C LYS A 548 -10.43 -31.26 -20.26
N GLY A 549 -9.27 -30.74 -20.64
CA GLY A 549 -9.11 -29.44 -21.29
C GLY A 549 -9.52 -28.26 -20.41
N ASP A 550 -9.88 -27.14 -21.05
CA ASP A 550 -10.28 -25.89 -20.38
C ASP A 550 -11.40 -26.13 -19.34
N ALA A 551 -12.40 -26.95 -19.68
CA ALA A 551 -13.50 -27.28 -18.77
C ALA A 551 -13.03 -27.99 -17.50
N GLY A 552 -12.09 -28.94 -17.64
CA GLY A 552 -11.46 -29.63 -16.51
C GLY A 552 -10.70 -28.68 -15.59
N PHE A 553 -9.86 -27.83 -16.20
CA PHE A 553 -9.09 -26.82 -15.47
C PHE A 553 -10.00 -25.92 -14.63
N TRP A 554 -11.01 -25.29 -15.24
CA TRP A 554 -11.84 -24.30 -14.55
C TRP A 554 -12.76 -24.92 -13.51
N ALA A 555 -13.25 -26.14 -13.73
CA ALA A 555 -13.98 -26.88 -12.71
C ALA A 555 -13.10 -27.15 -11.48
N MET A 556 -11.86 -27.60 -11.69
CA MET A 556 -10.90 -27.82 -10.61
C MET A 556 -10.51 -26.51 -9.91
N ALA A 557 -10.19 -25.47 -10.67
CA ALA A 557 -9.84 -24.14 -10.16
C ALA A 557 -10.92 -23.56 -9.25
N GLN A 558 -12.20 -23.71 -9.61
CA GLN A 558 -13.32 -23.28 -8.78
C GLN A 558 -13.32 -23.97 -7.42
N ARG A 559 -13.14 -25.30 -7.39
CA ARG A 559 -13.06 -26.08 -6.14
C ARG A 559 -11.87 -25.67 -5.28
N LEU A 560 -10.70 -25.48 -5.90
CA LEU A 560 -9.50 -25.03 -5.18
C LEU A 560 -9.72 -23.64 -4.54
N TRP A 561 -10.44 -22.74 -5.20
CA TRP A 561 -10.77 -21.44 -4.60
C TRP A 561 -11.92 -21.47 -3.59
N GLU A 562 -12.76 -22.50 -3.55
CA GLU A 562 -13.81 -22.62 -2.53
C GLU A 562 -13.19 -22.59 -1.13
N ASP A 563 -12.11 -23.35 -0.92
CA ASP A 563 -11.33 -23.40 0.32
C ASP A 563 -9.81 -23.27 0.06
N PRO A 564 -9.28 -22.02 -0.04
CA PRO A 564 -7.87 -21.78 -0.33
C PRO A 564 -6.95 -21.92 0.91
N SER A 565 -7.44 -22.51 2.00
CA SER A 565 -6.68 -22.68 3.24
C SER A 565 -5.65 -23.81 3.14
N GLU A 566 -4.73 -23.89 4.11
CA GLU A 566 -3.78 -25.01 4.21
C GLU A 566 -4.49 -26.37 4.28
N THR A 567 -5.62 -26.45 4.98
CA THR A 567 -6.42 -27.67 5.06
C THR A 567 -7.25 -27.93 3.82
N GLY A 568 -7.78 -26.87 3.20
CA GLY A 568 -8.62 -26.93 2.01
C GLY A 568 -7.87 -27.32 0.73
N LEU A 569 -6.56 -27.10 0.72
CA LEU A 569 -5.64 -27.44 -0.34
C LEU A 569 -4.62 -28.51 0.06
N SER A 570 -4.86 -29.25 1.15
CA SER A 570 -4.05 -30.43 1.46
C SER A 570 -4.13 -31.46 0.32
N ARG A 571 -3.17 -32.38 0.26
CA ARG A 571 -3.18 -33.48 -0.71
C ARG A 571 -4.52 -34.22 -0.75
N GLU A 572 -5.05 -34.56 0.42
CA GLU A 572 -6.32 -35.28 0.58
C GLU A 572 -7.49 -34.42 0.10
N ALA A 573 -7.49 -33.11 0.41
CA ALA A 573 -8.53 -32.20 -0.04
C ALA A 573 -8.51 -32.02 -1.56
N ILE A 574 -7.33 -31.88 -2.17
CA ILE A 574 -7.15 -31.82 -3.62
C ILE A 574 -7.69 -33.09 -4.30
N GLU A 575 -7.42 -34.27 -3.76
CA GLU A 575 -7.97 -35.52 -4.29
C GLU A 575 -9.50 -35.59 -4.19
N ARG A 576 -10.09 -35.10 -3.09
CA ARG A 576 -11.55 -34.99 -2.96
C ARG A 576 -12.14 -34.03 -4.00
N HIS A 577 -11.53 -32.86 -4.18
CA HIS A 577 -11.95 -31.88 -5.19
C HIS A 577 -11.89 -32.47 -6.60
N ALA A 578 -10.81 -33.18 -6.92
CA ALA A 578 -10.62 -33.85 -8.19
C ALA A 578 -11.67 -34.94 -8.45
N ALA A 579 -12.00 -35.76 -7.44
CA ALA A 579 -13.08 -36.73 -7.54
C ALA A 579 -14.43 -36.04 -7.78
N ALA A 580 -14.70 -34.92 -7.11
CA ALA A 580 -15.94 -34.15 -7.26
C ALA A 580 -16.10 -33.53 -8.66
N VAL A 581 -15.01 -33.28 -9.39
CA VAL A 581 -15.04 -32.84 -10.80
C VAL A 581 -14.81 -34.00 -11.80
N GLY A 582 -14.81 -35.24 -11.29
CA GLY A 582 -14.74 -36.48 -12.06
C GLY A 582 -13.42 -36.73 -12.76
N LEU A 583 -12.30 -36.29 -12.20
CA LEU A 583 -10.96 -36.63 -12.70
C LEU A 583 -10.60 -38.08 -12.37
N ASP A 584 -9.74 -38.67 -13.19
CA ASP A 584 -9.11 -39.95 -12.93
C ASP A 584 -8.14 -39.80 -11.74
N ALA A 585 -8.55 -40.35 -10.60
CA ALA A 585 -7.81 -40.22 -9.34
C ALA A 585 -6.44 -40.90 -9.40
N ALA A 586 -6.30 -42.00 -10.14
CA ALA A 586 -5.02 -42.72 -10.25
C ALA A 586 -4.01 -41.90 -11.05
N LYS A 587 -4.44 -41.32 -12.18
CA LYS A 587 -3.60 -40.41 -12.98
C LYS A 587 -3.23 -39.16 -12.22
N LEU A 588 -4.18 -38.57 -11.47
CA LEU A 588 -3.89 -37.42 -10.62
C LEU A 588 -2.83 -37.73 -9.57
N ARG A 589 -3.01 -38.80 -8.80
CA ARG A 589 -2.03 -39.20 -7.79
C ARG A 589 -0.65 -39.40 -8.40
N ALA A 590 -0.56 -40.16 -9.49
CA ALA A 590 0.70 -40.39 -10.18
C ALA A 590 1.36 -39.08 -10.66
N ALA A 591 0.58 -38.13 -11.20
CA ALA A 591 1.08 -36.83 -11.62
C ALA A 591 1.60 -35.99 -10.46
N LEU A 592 0.87 -35.96 -9.33
CA LEU A 592 1.26 -35.21 -8.13
C LEU A 592 2.47 -35.83 -7.42
N ASP A 593 2.54 -37.16 -7.33
CA ASP A 593 3.63 -37.89 -6.69
C ASP A 593 4.95 -37.73 -7.46
N SER A 594 4.88 -37.77 -8.79
CA SER A 594 6.05 -37.57 -9.66
C SER A 594 6.42 -36.10 -9.87
N GLY A 595 5.54 -35.16 -9.53
CA GLY A 595 5.72 -33.75 -9.84
C GLY A 595 5.67 -33.45 -11.34
N ALA A 596 4.85 -34.20 -12.10
CA ALA A 596 4.83 -34.18 -13.57
C ALA A 596 4.62 -32.78 -14.17
N HIS A 597 3.93 -31.90 -13.44
CA HIS A 597 3.56 -30.56 -13.92
C HIS A 597 4.43 -29.44 -13.34
N ARG A 598 5.37 -29.76 -12.44
CA ARG A 598 6.26 -28.78 -11.79
C ARG A 598 7.01 -27.90 -12.78
N ALA A 599 7.49 -28.47 -13.90
CA ALA A 599 8.21 -27.72 -14.92
C ALA A 599 7.32 -26.66 -15.60
N ALA A 600 6.05 -26.95 -15.82
CA ALA A 600 5.09 -26.01 -16.42
C ALA A 600 4.76 -24.87 -15.44
N VAL A 601 4.54 -25.19 -14.16
CA VAL A 601 4.37 -24.18 -13.09
C VAL A 601 5.60 -23.28 -13.01
N GLU A 602 6.80 -23.86 -13.03
CA GLU A 602 8.04 -23.10 -12.95
C GLU A 602 8.28 -22.22 -14.19
N ALA A 603 7.85 -22.66 -15.38
CA ALA A 603 7.93 -21.86 -16.59
C ALA A 603 7.08 -20.58 -16.47
N ASP A 604 5.84 -20.69 -15.95
CA ASP A 604 4.99 -19.52 -15.70
C ASP A 604 5.57 -18.60 -14.60
N ARG A 605 6.17 -19.17 -13.54
CA ARG A 605 6.87 -18.39 -12.49
C ARG A 605 8.07 -17.62 -13.05
N LYS A 606 8.89 -18.27 -13.88
CA LYS A 606 10.04 -17.63 -14.55
C LYS A 606 9.59 -16.54 -15.51
N LEU A 607 8.50 -16.79 -16.25
CA LEU A 607 7.91 -15.77 -17.10
C LEU A 607 7.48 -14.55 -16.24
N ALA A 608 6.71 -14.77 -15.17
CA ALA A 608 6.32 -13.69 -14.26
C ALA A 608 7.53 -12.90 -13.74
N ALA A 609 8.59 -13.59 -13.30
CA ALA A 609 9.82 -12.96 -12.84
C ALA A 609 10.53 -12.14 -13.94
N SER A 610 10.60 -12.65 -15.17
CA SER A 610 11.17 -11.93 -16.33
C SER A 610 10.39 -10.67 -16.70
N LEU A 611 9.10 -10.65 -16.35
CA LEU A 611 8.21 -9.52 -16.53
C LEU A 611 8.15 -8.63 -15.28
N HIS A 612 8.96 -8.90 -14.25
CA HIS A 612 8.95 -8.23 -12.95
C HIS A 612 7.62 -8.32 -12.18
N ILE A 613 6.78 -9.29 -12.52
CA ILE A 613 5.53 -9.57 -11.81
C ILE A 613 5.85 -10.35 -10.53
N THR A 614 5.67 -9.69 -9.39
CA THR A 614 6.05 -10.23 -8.06
C THR A 614 4.85 -10.56 -7.17
N GLY A 615 3.63 -10.25 -7.60
CA GLY A 615 2.42 -10.41 -6.81
C GLY A 615 1.29 -11.05 -7.60
N THR A 616 0.27 -11.52 -6.88
CA THR A 616 -0.94 -12.11 -7.47
C THR A 616 -2.22 -11.50 -6.84
N PRO A 617 -3.32 -11.37 -7.61
CA PRO A 617 -3.36 -11.58 -9.05
C PRO A 617 -2.71 -10.41 -9.80
N SER A 618 -2.06 -10.69 -10.92
CA SER A 618 -1.55 -9.69 -11.86
C SER A 618 -1.96 -10.06 -13.27
N PHE A 619 -2.12 -9.07 -14.15
CA PHE A 619 -2.72 -9.26 -15.46
C PHE A 619 -1.89 -8.58 -16.54
N ALA A 620 -1.63 -9.33 -17.62
CA ALA A 620 -1.26 -8.77 -18.91
C ALA A 620 -2.51 -8.78 -19.81
N ILE A 621 -3.10 -7.60 -20.05
CA ILE A 621 -4.26 -7.39 -20.93
C ILE A 621 -3.70 -6.99 -22.30
N ASN A 622 -3.47 -7.99 -23.16
CA ASN A 622 -2.48 -7.92 -24.24
C ASN A 622 -1.15 -7.45 -23.65
N ASP A 623 -0.80 -6.20 -23.91
CA ASP A 623 0.40 -5.54 -23.47
C ASP A 623 0.19 -4.57 -22.30
N TYR A 624 -1.05 -4.31 -21.85
CA TYR A 624 -1.32 -3.43 -20.70
C TYR A 624 -1.18 -4.23 -19.40
N PHE A 625 -0.49 -3.66 -18.42
CA PHE A 625 -0.32 -4.27 -17.12
C PHE A 625 -1.39 -3.78 -16.14
N LEU A 626 -1.90 -4.70 -15.33
CA LEU A 626 -2.79 -4.39 -14.22
C LEU A 626 -2.42 -5.25 -13.02
N SER A 627 -2.20 -4.62 -11.87
CA SER A 627 -1.84 -5.32 -10.62
C SER A 627 -3.01 -5.37 -9.63
N GLY A 628 -3.20 -6.54 -9.03
CA GLY A 628 -4.16 -6.80 -7.97
C GLY A 628 -5.59 -7.01 -8.44
N ALA A 629 -6.46 -7.42 -7.52
CA ALA A 629 -7.89 -7.56 -7.76
C ALA A 629 -8.54 -6.16 -7.80
N GLN A 630 -8.59 -5.58 -9.00
CA GLN A 630 -9.13 -4.24 -9.30
C GLN A 630 -10.62 -4.28 -9.67
N ALA A 631 -11.28 -3.12 -9.66
CA ALA A 631 -12.70 -3.00 -10.03
C ALA A 631 -12.94 -3.28 -11.52
N THR A 632 -14.10 -3.86 -11.86
CA THR A 632 -14.48 -4.20 -13.25
C THR A 632 -14.35 -3.01 -14.21
N ALA A 633 -14.73 -1.80 -13.79
CA ALA A 633 -14.62 -0.61 -14.63
C ALA A 633 -13.18 -0.36 -15.13
N ARG A 634 -12.17 -0.63 -14.31
CA ARG A 634 -10.76 -0.46 -14.71
C ARG A 634 -10.34 -1.51 -15.74
N PHE A 635 -10.79 -2.76 -15.58
CA PHE A 635 -10.60 -3.80 -16.60
C PHE A 635 -11.28 -3.41 -17.92
N LYS A 636 -12.53 -2.95 -17.90
CA LYS A 636 -13.26 -2.52 -19.11
C LYS A 636 -12.49 -1.45 -19.89
N ARG A 637 -11.95 -0.43 -19.19
CA ARG A 637 -11.12 0.62 -19.83
C ARG A 637 -9.88 0.05 -20.52
N LEU A 638 -9.13 -0.82 -19.86
CA LEU A 638 -7.92 -1.42 -20.46
C LEU A 638 -8.25 -2.40 -21.59
N VAL A 639 -9.34 -3.17 -21.47
CA VAL A 639 -9.85 -4.02 -22.56
C VAL A 639 -10.25 -3.16 -23.76
N ASN A 640 -10.98 -2.07 -23.55
CA ASN A 640 -11.38 -1.16 -24.62
C ASN A 640 -10.18 -0.47 -25.26
N LYS A 641 -9.17 -0.09 -24.46
CA LYS A 641 -7.91 0.43 -24.97
C LYS A 641 -7.16 -0.62 -25.81
N ALA A 642 -7.14 -1.88 -25.38
CA ALA A 642 -6.54 -3.00 -26.12
C ALA A 642 -7.32 -3.39 -27.39
N LEU A 643 -8.64 -3.13 -27.45
CA LEU A 643 -9.47 -3.30 -28.65
C LEU A 643 -9.30 -2.17 -29.68
N GLY A 644 -8.82 -1.01 -29.24
CA GLY A 644 -8.57 0.15 -30.07
C GLY A 644 -7.31 0.00 -30.94
N PRO A 645 -6.96 1.03 -31.74
CA PRO A 645 -5.72 1.06 -32.48
C PRO A 645 -4.51 0.86 -31.54
N PRO A 646 -3.55 -0.01 -31.90
CA PRO A 646 -2.39 -0.26 -31.05
C PRO A 646 -1.44 0.93 -31.10
N ASP A 647 -1.10 1.46 -29.93
CA ASP A 647 0.02 2.39 -29.76
C ASP A 647 1.27 1.60 -29.34
N PRO A 648 2.48 1.92 -29.83
CA PRO A 648 3.70 1.19 -29.48
C PRO A 648 4.14 1.47 -28.03
N PRO A 649 4.71 0.49 -27.31
CA PRO A 649 5.17 0.67 -25.94
C PRO A 649 6.41 1.55 -25.92
N THR A 650 6.48 2.47 -24.95
CA THR A 650 7.69 3.23 -24.65
C THR A 650 8.43 2.58 -23.48
N MET A 651 9.74 2.81 -23.36
CA MET A 651 10.51 2.32 -22.20
C MET A 651 9.90 2.77 -20.86
N GLU A 652 9.39 3.99 -20.78
CA GLU A 652 8.74 4.50 -19.56
C GLU A 652 7.41 3.81 -19.24
N SER A 653 6.73 3.28 -20.26
CA SER A 653 5.48 2.53 -20.08
C SER A 653 5.73 1.09 -19.62
N LEU A 654 6.92 0.53 -19.85
CA LEU A 654 7.18 -0.88 -19.56
C LEU A 654 7.37 -1.12 -18.06
N HIS A 655 6.62 -2.08 -17.53
CA HIS A 655 6.64 -2.49 -16.13
C HIS A 655 8.04 -2.96 -15.75
N GLY A 656 8.58 -2.40 -14.66
CA GLY A 656 9.95 -2.69 -14.19
C GLY A 656 11.06 -2.09 -15.05
N ALA A 657 10.77 -1.31 -16.09
CA ALA A 657 11.79 -0.60 -16.84
C ALA A 657 12.39 0.54 -16.02
N LYS A 658 13.72 0.60 -15.96
CA LYS A 658 14.44 1.75 -15.42
C LYS A 658 14.23 2.94 -16.38
N PRO A 659 13.84 4.14 -15.91
CA PRO A 659 13.75 5.31 -16.77
C PRO A 659 15.07 5.55 -17.51
N PRO A 660 15.05 6.06 -18.76
CA PRO A 660 16.28 6.47 -19.42
C PRO A 660 17.03 7.45 -18.51
N ALA A 661 18.33 7.24 -18.34
CA ALA A 661 19.18 8.20 -17.65
C ALA A 661 19.05 9.56 -18.35
N ALA A 662 18.90 10.64 -17.57
CA ALA A 662 18.96 12.00 -18.10
C ALA A 662 20.20 12.14 -19.01
N PRO A 663 20.11 12.90 -20.12
CA PRO A 663 21.18 12.95 -21.11
C PRO A 663 22.49 13.34 -20.44
N ALA A 664 23.46 12.43 -20.52
CA ALA A 664 24.83 12.67 -20.08
C ALA A 664 25.41 13.85 -20.87
N GLN A 665 26.07 14.76 -20.17
CA GLN A 665 26.90 15.79 -20.77
C GLN A 665 28.01 15.15 -21.64
N PRO A 666 28.49 15.81 -22.71
CA PRO A 666 29.34 15.17 -23.72
C PRO A 666 30.72 14.79 -23.19
N ALA A 667 31.21 13.67 -23.73
CA ALA A 667 32.40 12.93 -23.34
C ALA A 667 33.74 13.64 -23.60
N ALA A 668 34.77 13.22 -22.86
CA ALA A 668 36.16 13.23 -23.31
C ALA A 668 36.57 11.81 -23.76
N ALA A 669 37.24 11.70 -24.91
CA ALA A 669 37.72 10.48 -25.54
C ALA A 669 39.25 10.58 -25.78
N PRO A 670 39.93 9.60 -26.39
CA PRO A 670 40.14 8.19 -26.01
C PRO A 670 41.65 7.80 -26.07
N GLN A 671 42.05 6.57 -25.68
CA GLN A 671 43.23 5.91 -26.30
C GLN A 671 43.24 4.36 -26.18
N PRO A 672 43.88 3.61 -27.12
CA PRO A 672 43.51 2.23 -27.50
C PRO A 672 44.61 1.13 -27.43
N ALA A 673 44.21 -0.09 -27.85
CA ALA A 673 44.94 -1.29 -28.34
C ALA A 673 45.32 -2.38 -27.29
N ALA A 674 44.75 -3.61 -27.27
CA ALA A 674 44.78 -4.80 -28.18
C ALA A 674 45.59 -5.94 -27.48
N ALA A 675 45.30 -7.26 -27.47
CA ALA A 675 44.46 -8.16 -28.26
C ALA A 675 44.11 -9.50 -27.52
N GLN A 676 42.87 -10.01 -27.75
CA GLN A 676 42.30 -11.40 -27.94
C GLN A 676 42.88 -12.71 -27.30
N PRO A 677 42.14 -13.86 -27.29
CA PRO A 677 40.73 -14.13 -26.97
C PRO A 677 40.52 -15.40 -26.08
N SER A 678 39.46 -15.43 -25.24
CA SER A 678 38.57 -16.60 -25.01
C SER A 678 37.80 -16.49 -23.68
N ALA A 679 36.50 -16.16 -23.74
CA ALA A 679 35.49 -16.56 -22.75
C ALA A 679 34.10 -16.17 -23.26
N ASN A 680 33.13 -17.07 -23.08
CA ASN A 680 31.71 -16.81 -23.35
C ASN A 680 31.26 -15.55 -22.57
N PRO A 681 30.78 -14.46 -23.21
CA PRO A 681 30.67 -13.13 -22.59
C PRO A 681 29.54 -12.96 -21.54
N GLY A 682 28.89 -14.06 -21.11
CA GLY A 682 27.74 -14.01 -20.20
C GLY A 682 27.87 -14.79 -18.90
N LEU A 683 28.92 -15.61 -18.72
CA LEU A 683 29.10 -16.44 -17.51
C LEU A 683 30.26 -15.93 -16.65
N LEU A 684 30.01 -15.83 -15.35
CA LEU A 684 30.99 -15.55 -14.30
C LEU A 684 31.32 -16.84 -13.56
N GLY A 685 32.52 -16.91 -12.97
CA GLY A 685 32.93 -18.02 -12.12
C GLY A 685 33.61 -17.50 -10.86
N ALA A 686 33.31 -18.12 -9.72
CA ALA A 686 33.87 -17.71 -8.45
C ALA A 686 34.07 -18.89 -7.48
N ARG A 687 35.08 -18.75 -6.63
CA ARG A 687 35.12 -19.42 -5.33
C ARG A 687 34.88 -18.39 -4.25
N HIS A 688 34.20 -18.75 -3.17
CA HIS A 688 34.04 -17.85 -2.05
C HIS A 688 34.20 -18.57 -0.71
N LEU A 689 34.54 -17.78 0.31
CA LEU A 689 34.25 -18.13 1.69
C LEU A 689 33.19 -17.15 2.20
N LEU A 690 32.24 -17.66 2.97
CA LEU A 690 31.16 -16.89 3.56
C LEU A 690 31.21 -16.98 5.08
N VAL A 691 31.48 -15.86 5.73
CA VAL A 691 31.43 -15.69 7.18
C VAL A 691 30.09 -15.05 7.54
N MET A 692 29.18 -15.87 8.02
CA MET A 692 27.86 -15.46 8.49
C MET A 692 27.95 -14.89 9.91
N TYR A 693 26.94 -14.11 10.27
CA TYR A 693 26.72 -13.59 11.62
C TYR A 693 25.25 -13.71 12.00
N VAL A 694 24.94 -13.49 13.28
CA VAL A 694 23.55 -13.44 13.78
C VAL A 694 22.79 -12.33 13.05
N GLY A 695 21.83 -12.71 12.19
CA GLY A 695 21.09 -11.80 11.31
C GLY A 695 21.42 -11.93 9.82
N SER A 696 22.50 -12.64 9.47
CA SER A 696 22.72 -13.11 8.10
C SER A 696 21.58 -14.06 7.67
N ARG A 697 21.08 -13.90 6.45
CA ARG A 697 20.03 -14.74 5.88
C ARG A 697 20.53 -16.19 5.81
N ARG A 698 19.78 -17.13 6.40
CA ARG A 698 20.13 -18.56 6.48
C ARG A 698 21.37 -18.88 7.33
N ALA A 699 21.76 -18.01 8.26
CA ALA A 699 22.78 -18.35 9.26
C ALA A 699 22.39 -19.62 10.03
N PRO A 700 23.25 -20.65 10.07
CA PRO A 700 22.96 -21.85 10.85
C PRO A 700 23.00 -21.56 12.35
N PRO A 701 22.26 -22.31 13.20
CA PRO A 701 22.09 -21.98 14.62
C PRO A 701 23.37 -21.89 15.47
N HIS A 702 24.49 -22.49 14.99
CA HIS A 702 25.78 -22.43 15.68
C HIS A 702 26.54 -21.12 15.42
N VAL A 703 26.08 -20.29 14.47
CA VAL A 703 26.65 -18.96 14.23
C VAL A 703 26.06 -18.00 15.25
N THR A 704 26.81 -17.75 16.32
CA THR A 704 26.44 -16.85 17.43
C THR A 704 27.19 -15.51 17.41
N ARG A 705 28.16 -15.36 16.50
CA ARG A 705 28.99 -14.17 16.36
C ARG A 705 28.24 -12.98 15.79
N SER A 706 28.62 -11.79 16.24
CA SER A 706 28.12 -10.51 15.76
C SER A 706 28.61 -10.21 14.33
N ARG A 707 27.97 -9.22 13.70
CA ARG A 707 28.35 -8.75 12.37
C ARG A 707 29.78 -8.24 12.32
N ASP A 708 30.23 -7.50 13.32
CA ASP A 708 31.60 -6.96 13.34
C ASP A 708 32.64 -8.07 13.57
N GLU A 709 32.33 -9.08 14.38
CA GLU A 709 33.18 -10.27 14.54
C GLU A 709 33.24 -11.08 13.23
N ALA A 710 32.12 -11.26 12.53
CA ALA A 710 32.13 -11.92 11.23
C ALA A 710 32.89 -11.12 10.17
N ARG A 711 32.78 -9.78 10.19
CA ARG A 711 33.59 -8.92 9.34
C ARG A 711 35.07 -9.06 9.65
N ALA A 712 35.45 -9.01 10.91
CA ALA A 712 36.84 -9.16 11.35
C ALA A 712 37.40 -10.54 10.95
N LEU A 713 36.60 -11.61 11.06
CA LEU A 713 36.99 -12.94 10.60
C LEU A 713 37.13 -13.02 9.08
N ALA A 714 36.24 -12.38 8.31
CA ALA A 714 36.37 -12.29 6.86
C ALA A 714 37.61 -11.46 6.44
N GLU A 715 37.91 -10.37 7.16
CA GLU A 715 39.11 -9.55 6.95
C GLU A 715 40.39 -10.31 7.31
N GLN A 716 40.37 -11.13 8.37
CA GLN A 716 41.47 -12.05 8.70
C GLN A 716 41.67 -13.12 7.61
N ALA A 717 40.59 -13.70 7.11
CA ALA A 717 40.65 -14.68 6.02
C ALA A 717 41.20 -14.05 4.72
N LEU A 718 40.77 -12.83 4.39
CA LEU A 718 41.30 -12.08 3.25
C LEU A 718 42.80 -11.79 3.40
N LYS A 719 43.24 -11.34 4.58
CA LYS A 719 44.66 -11.06 4.85
C LYS A 719 45.51 -12.33 4.73
N ALA A 720 45.04 -13.46 5.24
CA ALA A 720 45.72 -14.75 5.10
C ALA A 720 45.80 -15.20 3.63
N ALA A 721 44.72 -15.01 2.86
CA ALA A 721 44.72 -15.32 1.42
C ALA A 721 45.74 -14.46 0.64
N GLN A 722 45.81 -13.17 0.96
CA GLN A 722 46.79 -12.24 0.37
C GLN A 722 48.25 -12.58 0.75
N GLN A 723 48.47 -13.26 1.88
CA GLN A 723 49.78 -13.74 2.32
C GLN A 723 50.15 -15.12 1.74
N GLY A 724 49.34 -15.66 0.83
CA GLY A 724 49.62 -16.90 0.11
C GLY A 724 49.05 -18.17 0.75
N ALA A 725 48.16 -18.06 1.74
CA ALA A 725 47.44 -19.22 2.24
C ALA A 725 46.51 -19.80 1.16
N ARG A 726 46.40 -21.13 1.10
CA ARG A 726 45.53 -21.82 0.13
C ARG A 726 44.06 -21.49 0.42
N PHE A 727 43.32 -21.09 -0.61
CA PHE A 727 41.96 -20.60 -0.45
C PHE A 727 41.00 -21.67 0.09
N GLU A 728 41.20 -22.94 -0.25
CA GLU A 728 40.37 -24.05 0.25
C GLU A 728 40.53 -24.27 1.75
N ASP A 729 41.76 -24.11 2.27
CA ASP A 729 42.03 -24.24 3.70
C ASP A 729 41.37 -23.10 4.48
N LEU A 730 41.29 -21.91 3.88
CA LEU A 730 40.58 -20.77 4.43
C LEU A 730 39.06 -20.97 4.40
N VAL A 731 38.50 -21.53 3.32
CA VAL A 731 37.08 -21.89 3.27
C VAL A 731 36.76 -22.91 4.37
N ALA A 732 37.58 -23.96 4.51
CA ALA A 732 37.39 -24.99 5.51
C ALA A 732 37.43 -24.45 6.96
N ARG A 733 38.24 -23.41 7.19
CA ARG A 733 38.47 -22.82 8.51
C ARG A 733 37.49 -21.71 8.87
N TYR A 734 37.05 -20.90 7.90
CA TYR A 734 36.33 -19.65 8.16
C TYR A 734 34.89 -19.62 7.62
N SER A 735 34.52 -20.50 6.67
CA SER A 735 33.20 -20.41 6.05
C SER A 735 32.12 -21.16 6.83
N ASP A 736 30.95 -20.52 7.00
CA ASP A 736 29.75 -21.15 7.58
C ASP A 736 28.76 -21.66 6.54
N GLU A 737 29.03 -21.48 5.24
CA GLU A 737 28.12 -21.95 4.20
C GLU A 737 28.06 -23.49 4.24
N PRO A 738 26.87 -24.09 4.44
CA PRO A 738 26.75 -25.54 4.49
C PRO A 738 27.27 -26.20 3.21
N GLY A 739 28.28 -27.06 3.36
CA GLY A 739 28.89 -27.80 2.25
C GLY A 739 29.99 -27.05 1.48
N ALA A 740 30.36 -25.82 1.88
CA ALA A 740 31.43 -25.06 1.24
C ALA A 740 32.79 -25.75 1.32
N THR A 741 33.13 -26.32 2.48
CA THR A 741 34.38 -27.06 2.72
C THR A 741 34.57 -28.21 1.72
N ALA A 742 33.50 -28.97 1.45
CA ALA A 742 33.55 -30.10 0.52
C ALA A 742 33.81 -29.69 -0.94
N ARG A 743 33.48 -28.44 -1.31
CA ARG A 743 33.73 -27.87 -2.65
C ARG A 743 34.94 -26.93 -2.68
N GLY A 744 35.64 -26.73 -1.55
CA GLY A 744 36.64 -25.69 -1.41
C GLY A 744 36.12 -24.30 -1.82
N GLY A 745 34.85 -24.02 -1.52
CA GLY A 745 34.17 -22.76 -1.82
C GLY A 745 33.79 -22.55 -3.28
N ASP A 746 33.94 -23.55 -4.16
CA ASP A 746 33.62 -23.41 -5.58
C ASP A 746 32.10 -23.34 -5.83
N LEU A 747 31.72 -22.31 -6.59
CA LEU A 747 30.34 -22.04 -7.02
C LEU A 747 30.09 -22.41 -8.49
N GLY A 748 31.11 -22.88 -9.20
CA GLY A 748 31.02 -23.18 -10.62
C GLY A 748 30.79 -21.94 -11.49
N LYS A 749 30.23 -22.15 -12.69
CA LYS A 749 29.92 -21.08 -13.65
C LYS A 749 28.44 -20.71 -13.57
N PHE A 750 28.15 -19.42 -13.50
CA PHE A 750 26.79 -18.90 -13.40
C PHE A 750 26.61 -17.65 -14.28
N PRO A 751 25.40 -17.40 -14.82
CA PRO A 751 25.15 -16.21 -15.64
C PRO A 751 25.15 -14.94 -14.80
N LYS A 752 25.43 -13.80 -15.44
CA LYS A 752 25.26 -12.48 -14.81
C LYS A 752 23.81 -12.30 -14.31
N GLY A 753 23.67 -11.74 -13.12
CA GLY A 753 22.41 -11.60 -12.37
C GLY A 753 22.01 -12.82 -11.54
N ALA A 754 22.79 -13.92 -11.55
CA ALA A 754 22.49 -15.11 -10.75
C ALA A 754 22.84 -14.96 -9.27
N MET A 755 23.81 -14.09 -8.95
CA MET A 755 24.21 -13.78 -7.58
C MET A 755 23.60 -12.45 -7.13
N VAL A 756 23.53 -12.24 -5.82
CA VAL A 756 23.13 -10.93 -5.26
C VAL A 756 24.07 -9.83 -5.76
N ARG A 757 23.52 -8.63 -5.95
CA ARG A 757 24.20 -7.53 -6.64
C ARG A 757 25.57 -7.23 -6.06
N GLU A 758 25.71 -7.20 -4.74
CA GLU A 758 26.95 -6.85 -4.04
C GLU A 758 28.05 -7.87 -4.33
N PHE A 759 27.69 -9.16 -4.36
CA PHE A 759 28.61 -10.26 -4.70
C PHE A 759 29.06 -10.16 -6.16
N GLU A 760 28.12 -9.95 -7.09
CA GLU A 760 28.42 -9.86 -8.51
C GLU A 760 29.27 -8.63 -8.83
N GLN A 761 28.95 -7.46 -8.26
CA GLN A 761 29.73 -6.24 -8.45
C GLN A 761 31.17 -6.38 -7.95
N ALA A 762 31.37 -7.06 -6.83
CA ALA A 762 32.70 -7.29 -6.29
C ALA A 762 33.48 -8.35 -7.08
N LEU A 763 32.80 -9.32 -7.68
CA LEU A 763 33.40 -10.29 -8.57
C LEU A 763 33.82 -9.63 -9.91
N GLU A 764 32.98 -8.75 -10.45
CA GLU A 764 33.26 -8.04 -11.71
C GLU A 764 34.32 -6.95 -11.57
N SER A 765 34.52 -6.41 -10.36
CA SER A 765 35.52 -5.37 -10.10
C SER A 765 36.96 -5.91 -9.99
N VAL A 766 37.14 -7.24 -10.00
CA VAL A 766 38.46 -7.89 -9.93
C VAL A 766 38.72 -8.76 -11.17
N ALA A 767 39.99 -8.87 -11.54
CA ALA A 767 40.44 -9.70 -12.66
C ALA A 767 40.29 -11.20 -12.35
N VAL A 768 40.23 -12.04 -13.39
CA VAL A 768 40.25 -13.51 -13.21
C VAL A 768 41.55 -13.92 -12.50
N GLY A 769 41.43 -14.72 -11.45
CA GLY A 769 42.51 -15.12 -10.56
C GLY A 769 42.76 -14.16 -9.39
N ALA A 770 42.05 -13.03 -9.30
CA ALA A 770 42.20 -12.06 -8.22
C ALA A 770 41.12 -12.19 -7.14
N LEU A 771 41.48 -11.77 -5.92
CA LEU A 771 40.59 -11.71 -4.76
C LEU A 771 39.87 -10.37 -4.69
N SER A 772 38.58 -10.41 -4.35
CA SER A 772 37.82 -9.23 -3.92
C SER A 772 38.31 -8.71 -2.57
N GLY A 773 37.91 -7.49 -2.23
CA GLY A 773 37.86 -7.07 -0.83
C GLY A 773 36.83 -7.90 -0.03
N VAL A 774 36.63 -7.57 1.23
CA VAL A 774 35.52 -8.15 2.01
C VAL A 774 34.21 -7.52 1.53
N VAL A 775 33.28 -8.36 1.11
CA VAL A 775 32.01 -7.95 0.49
C VAL A 775 30.89 -8.42 1.37
N GLU A 776 30.09 -7.49 1.86
CA GLU A 776 28.90 -7.85 2.59
C GLU A 776 27.73 -8.11 1.64
N THR A 777 27.00 -9.18 1.89
CA THR A 777 25.71 -9.46 1.28
C THR A 777 24.69 -9.76 2.37
N PRO A 778 23.39 -9.90 2.04
CA PRO A 778 22.39 -10.35 3.00
C PRO A 778 22.71 -11.72 3.63
N PHE A 779 23.63 -12.52 3.08
CA PHE A 779 24.02 -13.83 3.60
C PHE A 779 25.23 -13.78 4.55
N GLY A 780 25.90 -12.63 4.71
CA GLY A 780 27.12 -12.49 5.51
C GLY A 780 28.25 -11.82 4.73
N PHE A 781 29.48 -11.93 5.25
CA PHE A 781 30.67 -11.38 4.60
C PHE A 781 31.35 -12.41 3.73
N HIS A 782 31.65 -12.02 2.50
CA HIS A 782 32.31 -12.84 1.51
C HIS A 782 33.73 -12.34 1.26
N VAL A 783 34.64 -13.29 1.06
CA VAL A 783 35.86 -13.06 0.29
C VAL A 783 35.75 -13.92 -0.96
N ILE A 784 35.92 -13.30 -2.12
CA ILE A 784 35.58 -13.90 -3.42
C ILE A 784 36.85 -13.98 -4.26
N LEU A 785 37.17 -15.18 -4.76
CA LEU A 785 38.20 -15.40 -5.75
C LEU A 785 37.55 -15.58 -7.12
N ARG A 786 37.84 -14.69 -8.06
CA ARG A 786 37.29 -14.82 -9.42
C ARG A 786 37.99 -15.95 -10.18
N THR A 787 37.22 -16.87 -10.74
CA THR A 787 37.75 -17.99 -11.55
C THR A 787 37.39 -17.90 -13.03
N GLN A 788 36.43 -17.05 -13.42
CA GLN A 788 36.06 -16.78 -14.82
C GLN A 788 35.51 -15.36 -15.01
#